data_AF-A0A7Y7DIW3-F1
#
_entry.id   AF-A0A7Y7DIW3-F1
#
_cell.length_a   1.000
_cell.length_b   1.000
_cell.length_c   1.000
_cell.angle_alpha   90.00
_cell.angle_beta   90.00
_cell.angle_gamma   90.00
#
_symmetry.space_group_name_H-M   'P 1'
#
loop_
_entity.id
_entity.type
_entity.pdbx_description
1 polymer ?
#
loop_
_entity_poly.entity_id
_entity_poly.type
_entity_poly.pdbx_seq_one_letter_code
_entity_poly.pdbx_strand_id
1 'polypeptide(L)'
;MHDLGKRYTPELNVKLEVSEIFEGIGRTEEFKRKVTKLFDQFLIKGKKILKDQPEVKESLESLEKAFDGLQTLFHKIEFLGTISLPIDEFESLLNDAQSSAQKIYDYYITEERKLQKEKNDYQYYHKHGTELRNIREFEHELSTFQDLIHGSSFKLANNPFLLLDGEAGIGKSHLIGDIVSRRINKEHESVFLLGQHFVTEEDPWTQIFKRLQINSKSEDFLRKLNQRAEESGRRIVLFIDAINEGKGNYFWNEFVKSFINEIKKYEWLGLVLTIRTSYKNLIFPEEEMSILDIVQHHHYGFRNIEYEASKLFFDNYKIELPNVPLLHPEFQNPLFLKLFCEGINKAELSRIPDGLQGITSIINFFVKNVNVVLSKPKRVGYSDSLNLVQKSIYALIKCKVDNKLRYVPYELAHEVINESISSFIDKKGFIDELITEGVLSKNLFWKEENDYEEGVYLAYERFEDHLTVQYLLEQFSDLEEEFKENGKLYNYVENENVVYRHKGLIEAFSIQVPEKKGYEFYTLIPDLKDKYPIIESFVESLLWRKVETVNEESKKYVNEHVFSYQGTHDYFWETILAVTGIPNHFFNAHSLHDHLIKHSLPDRDANWTQFIKHRYTDESSVKRLIDWAWNQTDKSHISDESILLSSMTLTWFHTSTNRELRDCSTKALVSLLQDRLHILIKLLKKFETVNDPYVYDRLFAVAYGCAIRTNKKEELASLSDYIYQTIFKDKDEVYPHVLLRDYARGVIEFTNFSGFKLPFDIEDVRPPYKSSFPDQIMTNEEVDKNYKFDYEAKDFKKHYWSQNSIISSMTTEYGRGTGGYGDFGRYTFESALRSWDVNTNDLSNLAIEWIFEKYGYNVEKHGEYDRNTNSHDRRASTIERIGKKYQWIALYEMVARVSDNFKKYEEWGFNKEKEEPYQGPWSPYIRDIDPTMLISKTGSYDDEIQQEFWWVNNKIFNWDCTNENWVSDSETLPNMEDIIQIKDDKGEEWLVLEGYPSWSEPKKIGEEKWDQPHKELWSHIRSYLVKDDEFNSFKDWAIQQEFMGRWMPESGDRHEMFSREYYWSPAQDYFMTEYYGGTEWTEVHDRESGQYIVEVNVTAQGFLWEEEFDKSKEETISFLKPSTVIHKGMDLKYSLREGEFIDNSKIVQCFAPNVYHNSKSYLLVRKNSFLKFLNENNLKVVWTVLGEKQIIGGRSFGTDYLGRLEISGAYYFDGEELKGGINTKNT
;
A
#
# COMPACT_ATOMS: atom_id res chain seq x y z
N MET A 1 2.23 -30.22 -16.16
CA MET A 1 2.43 -28.79 -16.47
C MET A 1 2.57 -28.52 -17.97
N HIS A 2 3.45 -29.19 -18.72
CA HIS A 2 3.59 -28.95 -20.17
C HIS A 2 2.28 -29.09 -20.98
N ASP A 3 1.40 -30.05 -20.63
CA ASP A 3 0.11 -30.26 -21.31
C ASP A 3 -0.90 -29.10 -21.12
N LEU A 4 -0.72 -28.21 -20.14
CA LEU A 4 -1.52 -26.97 -20.02
C LEU A 4 -1.19 -25.96 -21.13
N GLY A 5 -0.04 -26.11 -21.79
CA GLY A 5 0.41 -25.24 -22.88
C GLY A 5 0.33 -23.77 -22.49
N LYS A 6 -0.39 -22.96 -23.28
CA LYS A 6 -0.58 -21.53 -23.03
C LYS A 6 -1.48 -21.19 -21.83
N ARG A 7 -2.19 -22.15 -21.24
CA ARG A 7 -3.07 -21.88 -20.09
C ARG A 7 -2.30 -21.66 -18.79
N TYR A 8 -1.02 -22.04 -18.72
CA TYR A 8 -0.15 -21.81 -17.57
C TYR A 8 1.10 -21.03 -17.98
N THR A 9 1.44 -19.98 -17.25
CA THR A 9 2.59 -19.10 -17.54
C THR A 9 3.14 -18.63 -16.20
N PRO A 10 4.12 -19.36 -15.61
CA PRO A 10 4.66 -19.08 -14.29
C PRO A 10 5.20 -17.66 -14.12
N GLU A 11 5.74 -17.08 -15.19
CA GLU A 11 6.31 -15.73 -15.21
C GLU A 11 5.24 -14.63 -15.01
N LEU A 12 3.97 -14.98 -15.24
CA LEU A 12 2.80 -14.10 -15.09
C LEU A 12 1.97 -14.41 -13.83
N ASN A 13 2.54 -15.11 -12.85
CA ASN A 13 1.80 -15.50 -11.65
C ASN A 13 1.56 -14.31 -10.70
N VAL A 14 0.30 -14.04 -10.41
CA VAL A 14 -0.13 -13.05 -9.41
C VAL A 14 -0.58 -13.83 -8.16
N LYS A 15 -0.08 -13.47 -6.98
CA LYS A 15 -0.50 -14.12 -5.73
C LYS A 15 -1.94 -13.71 -5.40
N LEU A 16 -2.85 -14.68 -5.38
CA LEU A 16 -4.27 -14.48 -5.09
C LEU A 16 -4.62 -14.97 -3.69
N GLU A 17 -5.55 -14.31 -3.00
CA GLU A 17 -6.07 -14.76 -1.69
C GLU A 17 -6.67 -16.17 -1.74
N VAL A 18 -7.33 -16.53 -2.85
CA VAL A 18 -7.88 -17.89 -3.06
C VAL A 18 -6.81 -18.98 -2.96
N SER A 19 -5.52 -18.66 -3.10
CA SER A 19 -4.45 -19.64 -2.93
C SER A 19 -4.36 -20.22 -1.51
N GLU A 20 -4.85 -19.49 -0.50
CA GLU A 20 -4.80 -19.92 0.89
C GLU A 20 -5.67 -21.15 1.18
N ILE A 21 -6.78 -21.33 0.44
CA ILE A 21 -7.70 -22.46 0.67
C ILE A 21 -7.00 -23.81 0.44
N PHE A 22 -5.98 -23.84 -0.43
CA PHE A 22 -5.20 -25.04 -0.74
C PHE A 22 -4.19 -25.39 0.36
N GLU A 23 -3.77 -24.43 1.16
CA GLU A 23 -2.97 -24.69 2.37
C GLU A 23 -3.83 -25.43 3.40
N GLY A 24 -5.12 -25.08 3.51
CA GLY A 24 -6.13 -25.83 4.27
C GLY A 24 -6.34 -27.26 3.75
N ILE A 25 -6.52 -27.44 2.43
CA ILE A 25 -6.59 -28.78 1.81
C ILE A 25 -5.32 -29.59 2.12
N GLY A 26 -4.15 -28.97 2.10
CA GLY A 26 -2.88 -29.64 2.37
C GLY A 26 -2.60 -29.92 3.84
N ARG A 27 -3.29 -29.24 4.76
CA ARG A 27 -2.94 -29.14 6.19
C ARG A 27 -1.45 -28.84 6.38
N THR A 28 -1.00 -27.76 5.74
CA THR A 28 0.41 -27.36 5.70
C THR A 28 0.81 -26.55 6.94
N GLU A 29 2.11 -26.34 7.12
CA GLU A 29 2.63 -25.44 8.17
C GLU A 29 2.13 -24.00 8.00
N GLU A 30 1.87 -23.56 6.77
CA GLU A 30 1.34 -22.22 6.48
C GLU A 30 -0.09 -22.07 7.01
N PHE A 31 -0.91 -23.11 6.84
CA PHE A 31 -2.25 -23.18 7.45
C PHE A 31 -2.18 -23.15 8.98
N LYS A 32 -1.35 -24.01 9.59
CA LYS A 32 -1.16 -24.06 11.05
C LYS A 32 -0.74 -22.69 11.60
N ARG A 33 0.28 -22.06 11.01
CA ARG A 33 0.79 -20.75 11.44
C ARG A 33 -0.28 -19.66 11.37
N LYS A 34 -1.09 -19.64 10.30
CA LYS A 34 -2.21 -18.68 10.17
C LYS A 34 -3.24 -18.87 11.29
N VAL A 35 -3.65 -20.11 11.54
CA VAL A 35 -4.63 -20.43 12.59
C VAL A 35 -4.08 -20.08 13.98
N THR A 36 -2.81 -20.44 14.26
CA THR A 36 -2.15 -20.10 15.53
C THR A 36 -2.07 -18.60 15.77
N LYS A 37 -1.68 -17.80 14.76
CA LYS A 37 -1.58 -16.34 14.89
C LYS A 37 -2.93 -15.69 15.23
N LEU A 38 -4.00 -16.09 14.54
CA LEU A 38 -5.34 -15.54 14.78
C LEU A 38 -5.90 -15.98 16.12
N PHE A 39 -5.69 -17.24 16.51
CA PHE A 39 -6.10 -17.74 17.83
C PHE A 39 -5.36 -17.05 18.98
N ASP A 40 -4.07 -16.80 18.80
CA ASP A 40 -3.23 -16.07 19.77
C ASP A 40 -3.73 -14.63 19.99
N GLN A 41 -3.96 -13.87 18.91
CA GLN A 41 -4.51 -12.50 19.00
C GLN A 41 -5.90 -12.47 19.64
N PHE A 42 -6.77 -13.41 19.26
CA PHE A 42 -8.08 -13.59 19.88
C PHE A 42 -7.99 -13.74 21.40
N LEU A 43 -7.14 -14.62 21.90
CA LEU A 43 -6.95 -14.84 23.34
C LEU A 43 -6.32 -13.63 24.03
N ILE A 44 -5.31 -13.02 23.42
CA ILE A 44 -4.62 -11.84 23.97
C ILE A 44 -5.62 -10.69 24.18
N LYS A 45 -6.44 -10.38 23.17
CA LYS A 45 -7.48 -9.33 23.29
C LYS A 45 -8.58 -9.73 24.26
N GLY A 46 -8.97 -11.01 24.28
CA GLY A 46 -9.97 -11.54 25.20
C GLY A 46 -9.56 -11.41 26.67
N LYS A 47 -8.32 -11.75 27.01
CA LYS A 47 -7.81 -11.63 28.40
C LYS A 47 -7.80 -10.19 28.91
N LYS A 48 -7.74 -9.18 28.04
CA LYS A 48 -7.84 -7.75 28.43
C LYS A 48 -9.23 -7.35 28.96
N ILE A 49 -10.24 -8.19 28.75
CA ILE A 49 -11.61 -8.02 29.26
C ILE A 49 -11.79 -8.61 30.65
N LEU A 50 -10.97 -9.60 31.05
CA LEU A 50 -11.06 -10.32 32.33
C LEU A 50 -10.59 -9.50 33.55
N LYS A 51 -11.02 -8.24 33.64
CA LYS A 51 -10.82 -7.40 34.83
C LYS A 51 -11.92 -7.68 35.85
N ASP A 52 -11.54 -7.83 37.12
CA ASP A 52 -12.49 -8.08 38.21
C ASP A 52 -13.52 -6.95 38.31
N GLN A 53 -14.79 -7.29 38.07
CA GLN A 53 -15.93 -6.39 38.15
C GLN A 53 -17.13 -7.14 38.77
N PRO A 54 -17.53 -6.82 40.02
CA PRO A 54 -18.52 -7.59 40.75
C PRO A 54 -19.88 -7.75 40.05
N GLU A 55 -20.33 -6.73 39.33
CA GLU A 55 -21.64 -6.67 38.68
C GLU A 55 -21.75 -7.58 37.44
N VAL A 56 -20.62 -7.93 36.82
CA VAL A 56 -20.56 -8.84 35.65
C VAL A 56 -19.74 -10.10 35.93
N LYS A 57 -19.50 -10.41 37.22
CA LYS A 57 -18.66 -11.53 37.66
C LYS A 57 -19.04 -12.87 37.01
N GLU A 58 -20.33 -13.20 36.94
CA GLU A 58 -20.80 -14.43 36.30
C GLU A 58 -20.46 -14.47 34.79
N SER A 59 -20.54 -13.31 34.11
CA SER A 59 -20.16 -13.22 32.68
C SER A 59 -18.65 -13.30 32.48
N LEU A 60 -17.85 -12.76 33.41
CA LEU A 60 -16.40 -12.89 33.41
C LEU A 60 -15.95 -14.34 33.64
N GLU A 61 -16.51 -15.02 34.64
CA GLU A 61 -16.24 -16.45 34.91
C GLU A 61 -16.65 -17.34 33.72
N SER A 62 -17.77 -17.01 33.07
CA SER A 62 -18.23 -17.69 31.86
C SER A 62 -17.27 -17.48 30.68
N LEU A 63 -16.79 -16.25 30.48
CA LEU A 63 -15.83 -15.91 29.43
C LEU A 63 -14.48 -16.60 29.65
N GLU A 64 -13.97 -16.61 30.88
CA GLU A 64 -12.74 -17.30 31.27
C GLU A 64 -12.84 -18.81 31.02
N LYS A 65 -13.95 -19.43 31.42
CA LYS A 65 -14.23 -20.84 31.14
C LYS A 65 -14.28 -21.15 29.64
N ALA A 66 -14.84 -20.24 28.82
CA ALA A 66 -14.84 -20.38 27.37
C ALA A 66 -13.41 -20.33 26.81
N PHE A 67 -12.57 -19.41 27.30
CA PHE A 67 -11.15 -19.33 26.91
C PHE A 67 -10.35 -20.57 27.32
N ASP A 68 -10.55 -21.10 28.53
CA ASP A 68 -9.92 -22.34 28.99
C ASP A 68 -10.34 -23.53 28.14
N GLY A 69 -11.63 -23.60 27.80
CA GLY A 69 -12.18 -24.59 26.89
C GLY A 69 -11.51 -24.50 25.51
N LEU A 70 -11.42 -23.30 24.96
CA LEU A 70 -10.80 -23.03 23.65
C LEU A 70 -9.31 -23.37 23.64
N GLN A 71 -8.56 -22.98 24.66
CA GLN A 71 -7.13 -23.32 24.78
C GLN A 71 -6.91 -24.82 24.93
N THR A 72 -7.73 -25.49 25.74
CA THR A 72 -7.67 -26.94 25.91
C THR A 72 -7.96 -27.66 24.60
N LEU A 73 -8.97 -27.17 23.86
CA LEU A 73 -9.32 -27.69 22.54
C LEU A 73 -8.16 -27.48 21.56
N PHE A 74 -7.64 -26.26 21.47
CA PHE A 74 -6.55 -25.88 20.59
C PHE A 74 -5.28 -26.72 20.80
N HIS A 75 -4.85 -26.91 22.05
CA HIS A 75 -3.64 -27.69 22.36
C HIS A 75 -3.79 -29.20 22.07
N LYS A 76 -5.02 -29.73 22.09
CA LYS A 76 -5.29 -31.14 21.74
C LYS A 76 -5.34 -31.38 20.24
N ILE A 77 -5.50 -30.32 19.45
CA ILE A 77 -5.63 -30.43 18.00
C ILE A 77 -4.26 -30.59 17.35
N GLU A 78 -4.12 -31.68 16.60
CA GLU A 78 -3.07 -31.77 15.59
C GLU A 78 -3.56 -31.02 14.35
N PHE A 79 -2.96 -29.87 14.03
CA PHE A 79 -3.34 -29.05 12.86
C PHE A 79 -2.81 -29.59 11.52
N LEU A 80 -1.83 -30.49 11.58
CA LEU A 80 -1.30 -31.26 10.44
C LEU A 80 -2.01 -32.62 10.35
N GLY A 81 -1.69 -33.45 9.35
CA GLY A 81 -2.25 -34.80 9.23
C GLY A 81 -3.70 -34.82 8.74
N THR A 82 -4.54 -35.74 9.23
CA THR A 82 -5.90 -35.98 8.72
C THR A 82 -6.99 -35.94 9.80
N ILE A 83 -6.64 -35.83 11.08
CA ILE A 83 -7.58 -35.81 12.20
C ILE A 83 -8.54 -34.63 12.07
N SER A 84 -9.85 -34.90 12.08
CA SER A 84 -10.87 -33.86 11.92
C SER A 84 -10.74 -32.77 12.98
N LEU A 85 -10.74 -31.52 12.53
CA LEU A 85 -10.81 -30.33 13.37
C LEU A 85 -12.22 -30.19 13.96
N PRO A 86 -12.36 -29.92 15.27
CA PRO A 86 -13.65 -29.90 15.95
C PRO A 86 -14.35 -28.54 15.79
N ILE A 87 -14.89 -28.27 14.59
CA ILE A 87 -15.55 -27.00 14.22
C ILE A 87 -16.70 -26.67 15.18
N ASP A 88 -17.60 -27.62 15.43
CA ASP A 88 -18.78 -27.39 16.27
C ASP A 88 -18.40 -27.07 17.73
N GLU A 89 -17.31 -27.67 18.24
CA GLU A 89 -16.81 -27.39 19.59
C GLU A 89 -16.20 -25.99 19.68
N PHE A 90 -15.44 -25.58 18.65
CA PHE A 90 -14.96 -24.20 18.55
C PHE A 90 -16.12 -23.21 18.48
N GLU A 91 -17.09 -23.45 17.61
CA GLU A 91 -18.24 -22.57 17.42
C GLU A 91 -19.06 -22.43 18.71
N SER A 92 -19.33 -23.53 19.42
CA SER A 92 -20.01 -23.50 20.70
C SER A 92 -19.28 -22.60 21.71
N LEU A 93 -17.97 -22.76 21.84
CA LEU A 93 -17.17 -21.99 22.81
C LEU A 93 -17.00 -20.52 22.38
N LEU A 94 -16.91 -20.23 21.08
CA LEU A 94 -16.85 -18.87 20.56
C LEU A 94 -18.18 -18.14 20.76
N ASN A 95 -19.30 -18.82 20.57
CA ASN A 95 -20.63 -18.28 20.85
C ASN A 95 -20.81 -17.99 22.35
N ASP A 96 -20.30 -18.87 23.22
CA ASP A 96 -20.27 -18.63 24.68
C ASP A 96 -19.42 -17.39 25.02
N ALA A 97 -18.26 -17.23 24.38
CA ALA A 97 -17.40 -16.08 24.54
C ALA A 97 -18.06 -14.77 24.04
N GLN A 98 -18.69 -14.81 22.87
CA GLN A 98 -19.41 -13.67 22.29
C GLN A 98 -20.59 -13.24 23.17
N SER A 99 -21.40 -14.20 23.64
CA SER A 99 -22.53 -13.94 24.53
C SER A 99 -22.08 -13.32 25.86
N SER A 100 -20.97 -13.81 26.41
CA SER A 100 -20.38 -13.29 27.64
C SER A 100 -19.82 -11.87 27.44
N ALA A 101 -19.09 -11.63 26.34
CA ALA A 101 -18.55 -10.33 25.99
C ALA A 101 -19.65 -9.28 25.74
N GLN A 102 -20.74 -9.65 25.07
CA GLN A 102 -21.88 -8.76 24.85
C GLN A 102 -22.52 -8.31 26.17
N LYS A 103 -22.69 -9.20 27.15
CA LYS A 103 -23.22 -8.84 28.48
C LYS A 103 -22.30 -7.86 29.21
N ILE A 104 -20.98 -8.06 29.08
CA ILE A 104 -19.98 -7.18 29.67
C ILE A 104 -20.01 -5.81 28.97
N TYR A 105 -20.14 -5.78 27.64
CA TYR A 105 -20.32 -4.55 26.86
C TYR A 105 -21.57 -3.79 27.29
N ASP A 106 -22.71 -4.47 27.36
CA ASP A 106 -24.01 -3.91 27.73
C ASP A 106 -23.99 -3.27 29.12
N TYR A 107 -23.27 -3.89 30.07
CA TYR A 107 -23.03 -3.30 31.38
C TYR A 107 -22.24 -1.99 31.27
N TYR A 108 -21.04 -2.03 30.67
CA TYR A 108 -20.16 -0.86 30.62
C TYR A 108 -20.78 0.30 29.83
N ILE A 109 -21.47 0.03 28.71
CA ILE A 109 -22.12 1.09 27.91
C ILE A 109 -23.31 1.69 28.66
N THR A 110 -24.03 0.89 29.46
CA THR A 110 -25.15 1.37 30.27
C THR A 110 -24.66 2.25 31.41
N GLU A 111 -23.62 1.83 32.14
CA GLU A 111 -23.01 2.63 33.20
C GLU A 111 -22.39 3.92 32.65
N GLU A 112 -21.71 3.85 31.49
CA GLU A 112 -21.20 5.03 30.80
C GLU A 112 -22.34 6.01 30.46
N ARG A 113 -23.42 5.54 29.84
CA ARG A 113 -24.58 6.38 29.48
C ARG A 113 -25.28 6.99 30.71
N LYS A 114 -25.35 6.27 31.83
CA LYS A 114 -25.88 6.81 33.09
C LYS A 114 -25.02 7.97 33.58
N LEU A 115 -23.71 7.79 33.62
CA LEU A 115 -22.78 8.83 34.07
C LEU A 115 -22.75 10.03 33.13
N GLN A 116 -22.75 9.81 31.81
CA GLN A 116 -22.85 10.88 30.81
C GLN A 116 -24.13 11.70 30.98
N LYS A 117 -25.26 11.03 31.27
CA LYS A 117 -26.54 11.68 31.57
C LYS A 117 -26.52 12.47 32.89
N GLU A 118 -25.92 11.93 33.94
CA GLU A 118 -25.76 12.61 35.23
C GLU A 118 -24.86 13.85 35.13
N LYS A 119 -23.83 13.77 34.29
CA LYS A 119 -22.87 14.86 34.04
C LYS A 119 -23.31 15.85 32.96
N ASN A 120 -24.39 15.53 32.23
CA ASN A 120 -24.87 16.25 31.05
C ASN A 120 -23.77 16.45 29.98
N ASP A 121 -22.89 15.45 29.85
CA ASP A 121 -21.70 15.47 29.01
C ASP A 121 -21.57 14.12 28.31
N TYR A 122 -22.16 14.04 27.12
CA TYR A 122 -22.13 12.85 26.26
C TYR A 122 -20.91 12.79 25.34
N GLN A 123 -20.11 13.87 25.28
CA GLN A 123 -19.03 14.02 24.31
C GLN A 123 -17.64 13.86 24.93
N TYR A 124 -17.43 14.20 26.20
CA TYR A 124 -16.10 14.20 26.83
C TYR A 124 -15.95 13.23 28.01
N TYR A 125 -17.05 12.74 28.57
CA TYR A 125 -17.00 11.81 29.72
C TYR A 125 -16.97 10.33 29.25
N HIS A 126 -15.87 9.64 29.54
CA HIS A 126 -15.62 8.23 29.21
C HIS A 126 -14.97 7.46 30.37
N LYS A 127 -15.71 7.21 31.46
CA LYS A 127 -15.18 6.50 32.64
C LYS A 127 -14.78 5.05 32.32
N HIS A 128 -15.53 4.40 31.45
CA HIS A 128 -15.39 3.01 31.00
C HIS A 128 -14.95 2.93 29.53
N GLY A 129 -14.41 4.02 28.96
CA GLY A 129 -13.99 4.07 27.56
C GLY A 129 -12.89 3.06 27.21
N THR A 130 -12.01 2.75 28.16
CA THR A 130 -10.94 1.74 27.97
C THR A 130 -11.52 0.33 27.89
N GLU A 131 -12.44 -0.01 28.78
CA GLU A 131 -13.15 -1.28 28.82
C GLU A 131 -13.95 -1.49 27.52
N LEU A 132 -14.72 -0.47 27.11
CA LEU A 132 -15.49 -0.51 25.86
C LEU A 132 -14.59 -0.66 24.63
N ARG A 133 -13.43 0.01 24.59
CA ARG A 133 -12.45 -0.15 23.52
C ARG A 133 -11.88 -1.57 23.49
N ASN A 134 -11.45 -2.11 24.63
CA ASN A 134 -10.91 -3.48 24.72
C ASN A 134 -11.94 -4.52 24.26
N ILE A 135 -13.22 -4.33 24.60
CA ILE A 135 -14.29 -5.22 24.16
C ILE A 135 -14.50 -5.14 22.64
N ARG A 136 -14.50 -3.95 22.05
CA ARG A 136 -14.59 -3.80 20.59
C ARG A 136 -13.40 -4.41 19.85
N GLU A 137 -12.18 -4.22 20.37
CA GLU A 137 -10.98 -4.86 19.82
C GLU A 137 -11.10 -6.39 19.88
N PHE A 138 -11.58 -6.95 20.99
CA PHE A 138 -11.83 -8.38 21.09
C PHE A 138 -12.96 -8.87 20.17
N GLU A 139 -14.07 -8.15 20.06
CA GLU A 139 -15.18 -8.50 19.15
C GLU A 139 -14.70 -8.56 17.69
N HIS A 140 -13.78 -7.67 17.30
CA HIS A 140 -13.14 -7.71 15.98
C HIS A 140 -12.29 -8.97 15.78
N GLU A 141 -11.43 -9.33 16.74
CA GLU A 141 -10.63 -10.57 16.66
C GLU A 141 -11.50 -11.83 16.74
N LEU A 142 -12.58 -11.81 17.54
CA LEU A 142 -13.57 -12.88 17.64
C LEU A 142 -14.27 -13.09 16.28
N SER A 143 -14.73 -12.02 15.63
CA SER A 143 -15.30 -12.09 14.28
C SER A 143 -14.29 -12.63 13.28
N THR A 144 -13.05 -12.13 13.31
CA THR A 144 -11.97 -12.58 12.41
C THR A 144 -11.68 -14.07 12.56
N PHE A 145 -11.67 -14.59 13.79
CA PHE A 145 -11.44 -16.00 14.04
C PHE A 145 -12.67 -16.87 13.69
N GLN A 146 -13.90 -16.36 13.92
CA GLN A 146 -15.12 -17.01 13.43
C GLN A 146 -15.12 -17.12 11.89
N ASP A 147 -14.78 -16.04 11.19
CA ASP A 147 -14.68 -16.00 9.74
C ASP A 147 -13.66 -17.01 9.20
N LEU A 148 -12.53 -17.20 9.90
CA LEU A 148 -11.55 -18.22 9.58
C LEU A 148 -12.14 -19.64 9.67
N ILE A 149 -12.82 -19.97 10.77
CA ILE A 149 -13.39 -21.30 11.03
C ILE A 149 -14.52 -21.63 10.06
N HIS A 150 -15.32 -20.64 9.69
CA HIS A 150 -16.38 -20.80 8.68
C HIS A 150 -15.87 -20.66 7.24
N GLY A 151 -14.63 -20.20 7.06
CA GLY A 151 -13.98 -20.01 5.78
C GLY A 151 -13.68 -21.32 5.03
N SER A 152 -13.55 -21.23 3.71
CA SER A 152 -13.28 -22.40 2.86
C SER A 152 -12.01 -23.15 3.28
N SER A 153 -10.95 -22.45 3.70
CA SER A 153 -9.69 -23.08 4.10
C SER A 153 -9.85 -24.03 5.29
N PHE A 154 -10.63 -23.66 6.32
CA PHE A 154 -10.81 -24.48 7.51
C PHE A 154 -11.76 -25.66 7.24
N LYS A 155 -12.84 -25.41 6.47
CA LYS A 155 -13.73 -26.49 5.98
C LYS A 155 -12.97 -27.55 5.17
N LEU A 156 -12.06 -27.10 4.30
CA LEU A 156 -11.24 -27.98 3.46
C LEU A 156 -10.18 -28.78 4.24
N ALA A 157 -9.80 -28.34 5.44
CA ALA A 157 -8.92 -29.13 6.29
C ALA A 157 -9.59 -30.46 6.71
N ASN A 158 -10.89 -30.41 7.04
CA ASN A 158 -11.72 -31.58 7.40
C ASN A 158 -12.25 -32.32 6.18
N ASN A 159 -12.69 -31.58 5.17
CA ASN A 159 -13.31 -32.12 3.98
C ASN A 159 -12.48 -31.70 2.75
N PRO A 160 -11.41 -32.44 2.40
CA PRO A 160 -10.44 -32.04 1.37
C PRO A 160 -10.96 -32.22 -0.07
N PHE A 161 -12.24 -31.98 -0.29
CA PHE A 161 -12.93 -32.09 -1.56
C PHE A 161 -13.41 -30.70 -1.94
N LEU A 162 -12.80 -30.13 -2.98
CA LEU A 162 -13.09 -28.78 -3.48
C LEU A 162 -13.68 -28.85 -4.89
N LEU A 163 -14.81 -28.18 -5.09
CA LEU A 163 -15.28 -27.77 -6.41
C LEU A 163 -15.00 -26.27 -6.59
N LEU A 164 -14.06 -25.95 -7.46
CA LEU A 164 -13.72 -24.59 -7.82
C LEU A 164 -14.43 -24.19 -9.12
N ASP A 165 -15.42 -23.31 -9.01
CA ASP A 165 -16.14 -22.77 -10.18
C ASP A 165 -15.72 -21.34 -10.52
N GLY A 166 -16.11 -20.88 -11.71
CA GLY A 166 -15.81 -19.53 -12.20
C GLY A 166 -16.08 -19.41 -13.69
N GLU A 167 -16.12 -18.18 -14.18
CA GLU A 167 -16.32 -17.89 -15.60
C GLU A 167 -15.15 -18.37 -16.49
N ALA A 168 -15.38 -18.38 -17.80
CA ALA A 168 -14.35 -18.73 -18.77
C ALA A 168 -13.20 -17.69 -18.77
N GLY A 169 -11.95 -18.15 -18.92
CA GLY A 169 -10.77 -17.27 -19.00
C GLY A 169 -10.31 -16.66 -17.67
N ILE A 170 -11.06 -16.86 -16.57
CA ILE A 170 -10.81 -16.19 -15.28
C ILE A 170 -9.54 -16.66 -14.52
N GLY A 171 -8.82 -17.66 -15.03
CA GLY A 171 -7.53 -18.09 -14.47
C GLY A 171 -7.51 -19.42 -13.70
N LYS A 172 -8.62 -20.17 -13.62
CA LYS A 172 -8.70 -21.45 -12.87
C LYS A 172 -7.57 -22.44 -13.19
N SER A 173 -7.35 -22.75 -14.47
CA SER A 173 -6.30 -23.68 -14.90
C SER A 173 -4.89 -23.19 -14.55
N HIS A 174 -4.67 -21.87 -14.57
CA HIS A 174 -3.39 -21.26 -14.19
C HIS A 174 -3.18 -21.39 -12.67
N LEU A 175 -4.18 -21.02 -11.87
CA LEU A 175 -4.18 -21.15 -10.41
C LEU A 175 -3.86 -22.59 -9.98
N ILE A 176 -4.54 -23.59 -10.54
CA ILE A 176 -4.26 -25.00 -10.20
C ILE A 176 -2.85 -25.42 -10.62
N GLY A 177 -2.39 -24.97 -11.80
CA GLY A 177 -1.01 -25.21 -12.26
C GLY A 177 0.04 -24.64 -11.30
N ASP A 178 -0.17 -23.42 -10.82
CA ASP A 178 0.70 -22.76 -9.85
C ASP A 178 0.71 -23.49 -8.50
N ILE A 179 -0.47 -23.80 -7.96
CA ILE A 179 -0.63 -24.48 -6.68
C ILE A 179 0.07 -25.84 -6.70
N VAL A 180 -0.16 -26.66 -7.73
CA VAL A 180 0.48 -27.97 -7.84
C VAL A 180 2.00 -27.83 -7.94
N SER A 181 2.51 -26.84 -8.69
CA SER A 181 3.94 -26.59 -8.81
C SER A 181 4.57 -26.18 -7.48
N ARG A 182 3.94 -25.27 -6.73
CA ARG A 182 4.38 -24.86 -5.38
C ARG A 182 4.35 -26.01 -4.40
N ARG A 183 3.29 -26.83 -4.43
CA ARG A 183 3.17 -28.03 -3.58
C ARG A 183 4.34 -28.98 -3.82
N ILE A 184 4.65 -29.29 -5.08
CA ILE A 184 5.79 -30.17 -5.42
C ILE A 184 7.12 -29.58 -4.94
N ASN A 185 7.34 -28.27 -5.10
CA ASN A 185 8.56 -27.60 -4.62
C ASN A 185 8.68 -27.59 -3.09
N LYS A 186 7.56 -27.62 -2.37
CA LYS A 186 7.48 -27.80 -0.91
C LYS A 186 7.34 -29.28 -0.50
N GLU A 187 7.65 -30.23 -1.40
CA GLU A 187 7.58 -31.68 -1.15
C GLU A 187 6.19 -32.21 -0.74
N HIS A 188 5.12 -31.55 -1.18
CA HIS A 188 3.74 -32.04 -1.10
C HIS A 188 3.36 -32.70 -2.43
N GLU A 189 3.29 -34.03 -2.44
CA GLU A 189 2.95 -34.83 -3.63
C GLU A 189 1.50 -34.57 -4.11
N SER A 190 1.27 -34.61 -5.42
CA SER A 190 -0.04 -34.33 -6.03
C SER A 190 -0.17 -35.05 -7.38
N VAL A 191 -1.40 -35.43 -7.76
CA VAL A 191 -1.72 -35.99 -9.08
C VAL A 191 -2.48 -34.93 -9.86
N PHE A 192 -2.04 -34.59 -11.08
CA PHE A 192 -2.67 -33.56 -11.88
C PHE A 192 -3.14 -34.10 -13.24
N LEU A 193 -4.44 -33.94 -13.51
CA LEU A 193 -5.15 -34.42 -14.69
C LEU A 193 -5.93 -33.28 -15.34
N LEU A 194 -6.11 -33.35 -16.65
CA LEU A 194 -6.87 -32.36 -17.43
C LEU A 194 -8.15 -33.00 -17.98
N GLY A 195 -9.28 -32.33 -17.84
CA GLY A 195 -10.60 -32.76 -18.31
C GLY A 195 -10.64 -33.02 -19.81
N GLN A 196 -9.89 -32.26 -20.61
CA GLN A 196 -9.72 -32.50 -22.05
C GLN A 196 -9.16 -33.89 -22.41
N HIS A 197 -8.52 -34.59 -21.46
CA HIS A 197 -7.99 -35.93 -21.69
C HIS A 197 -9.06 -37.03 -21.56
N PHE A 198 -10.26 -36.70 -21.06
CA PHE A 198 -11.38 -37.62 -20.96
C PHE A 198 -12.21 -37.54 -22.25
N VAL A 199 -11.88 -38.41 -23.21
CA VAL A 199 -12.38 -38.35 -24.59
C VAL A 199 -13.45 -39.40 -24.91
N THR A 200 -13.74 -40.30 -23.96
CA THR A 200 -14.82 -41.29 -24.08
C THR A 200 -15.88 -41.07 -23.00
N GLU A 201 -17.03 -41.71 -23.16
CA GLU A 201 -18.12 -41.73 -22.17
C GLU A 201 -18.00 -42.95 -21.22
N GLU A 202 -16.80 -43.55 -21.15
CA GLU A 202 -16.49 -44.64 -20.24
C GLU A 202 -16.21 -44.11 -18.82
N ASP A 203 -16.25 -45.02 -17.83
CA ASP A 203 -15.87 -44.76 -16.44
C ASP A 203 -14.56 -43.92 -16.31
N PRO A 204 -14.52 -42.87 -15.47
CA PRO A 204 -13.37 -41.97 -15.35
C PRO A 204 -12.06 -42.68 -14.99
N TRP A 205 -12.09 -43.70 -14.13
CA TRP A 205 -10.88 -44.44 -13.73
C TRP A 205 -10.30 -45.25 -14.89
N THR A 206 -11.16 -45.82 -15.74
CA THR A 206 -10.73 -46.50 -16.96
C THR A 206 -9.94 -45.55 -17.87
N GLN A 207 -10.41 -44.30 -18.03
CA GLN A 207 -9.72 -43.28 -18.82
C GLN A 207 -8.41 -42.82 -18.16
N ILE A 208 -8.41 -42.61 -16.84
CA ILE A 208 -7.22 -42.23 -16.06
C ILE A 208 -6.13 -43.30 -16.20
N PHE A 209 -6.45 -44.58 -16.04
CA PHE A 209 -5.48 -45.67 -16.14
C PHE A 209 -4.94 -45.87 -17.56
N LYS A 210 -5.79 -45.73 -18.58
CA LYS A 210 -5.34 -45.69 -19.98
C LYS A 210 -4.34 -44.55 -20.19
N ARG A 211 -4.59 -43.36 -19.63
CA ARG A 211 -3.71 -42.19 -19.75
C ARG A 211 -2.38 -42.35 -19.00
N LEU A 212 -2.43 -42.85 -17.77
CA LEU A 212 -1.25 -43.07 -16.93
C LEU A 212 -0.47 -44.34 -17.33
N GLN A 213 -1.01 -45.15 -18.25
CA GLN A 213 -0.46 -46.45 -18.65
C GLN A 213 -0.30 -47.41 -17.45
N ILE A 214 -1.25 -47.35 -16.52
CA ILE A 214 -1.28 -48.18 -15.32
C ILE A 214 -2.29 -49.30 -15.54
N ASN A 215 -1.89 -50.55 -15.30
CA ASN A 215 -2.82 -51.67 -15.26
C ASN A 215 -3.20 -51.97 -13.81
N SER A 216 -4.28 -51.35 -13.32
CA SER A 216 -4.75 -51.49 -11.93
C SER A 216 -6.26 -51.29 -11.83
N LYS A 217 -6.81 -51.52 -10.65
CA LYS A 217 -8.19 -51.15 -10.28
C LYS A 217 -8.15 -49.88 -9.43
N SER A 218 -9.22 -49.07 -9.45
CA SER A 218 -9.30 -47.81 -8.70
C SER A 218 -8.97 -48.00 -7.22
N GLU A 219 -9.56 -49.04 -6.60
CA GLU A 219 -9.31 -49.41 -5.21
C GLU A 219 -7.83 -49.70 -4.89
N ASP A 220 -7.15 -50.49 -5.73
CA ASP A 220 -5.73 -50.83 -5.52
C ASP A 220 -4.81 -49.62 -5.69
N PHE A 221 -5.15 -48.74 -6.64
CA PHE A 221 -4.40 -47.52 -6.90
C PHE A 221 -4.56 -46.50 -5.77
N LEU A 222 -5.81 -46.21 -5.36
CA LEU A 222 -6.12 -45.29 -4.28
C LEU A 222 -5.56 -45.79 -2.95
N ARG A 223 -5.64 -47.10 -2.66
CA ARG A 223 -5.03 -47.68 -1.45
C ARG A 223 -3.52 -47.44 -1.38
N LYS A 224 -2.80 -47.59 -2.50
CA LYS A 224 -1.36 -47.34 -2.57
C LYS A 224 -1.01 -45.85 -2.43
N LEU A 225 -1.79 -44.97 -3.06
CA LEU A 225 -1.61 -43.53 -2.88
C LEU A 225 -1.86 -43.09 -1.43
N ASN A 226 -2.92 -43.61 -0.81
CA ASN A 226 -3.22 -43.33 0.59
C ASN A 226 -2.07 -43.79 1.50
N GLN A 227 -1.54 -44.99 1.29
CA GLN A 227 -0.40 -45.50 2.06
C GLN A 227 0.84 -44.60 1.89
N ARG A 228 1.15 -44.16 0.66
CA ARG A 228 2.26 -43.24 0.40
C ARG A 228 2.08 -41.89 1.10
N ALA A 229 0.87 -41.35 1.07
CA ALA A 229 0.51 -40.10 1.72
C ALA A 229 0.66 -40.21 3.25
N GLU A 230 0.16 -41.31 3.83
CA GLU A 230 0.30 -41.65 5.25
C GLU A 230 1.76 -41.78 5.68
N GLU A 231 2.58 -42.51 4.92
CA GLU A 231 4.03 -42.66 5.18
C GLU A 231 4.78 -41.32 5.16
N SER A 232 4.31 -40.36 4.36
CA SER A 232 4.90 -39.02 4.27
C SER A 232 4.37 -38.03 5.32
N GLY A 233 3.27 -38.37 6.00
CA GLY A 233 2.54 -37.45 6.87
C GLY A 233 1.91 -36.26 6.13
N ARG A 234 1.79 -36.32 4.79
CA ARG A 234 1.31 -35.23 3.94
C ARG A 234 0.23 -35.73 2.99
N ARG A 235 -0.91 -35.03 2.94
CA ARG A 235 -2.04 -35.38 2.07
C ARG A 235 -1.65 -35.31 0.59
N ILE A 236 -1.92 -36.37 -0.17
CA ILE A 236 -1.82 -36.36 -1.64
C ILE A 236 -3.14 -35.85 -2.21
N VAL A 237 -3.07 -34.83 -3.05
CA VAL A 237 -4.27 -34.21 -3.64
C VAL A 237 -4.34 -34.54 -5.12
N LEU A 238 -5.49 -35.03 -5.56
CA LEU A 238 -5.83 -35.26 -6.96
C LEU A 238 -6.48 -33.98 -7.50
N PHE A 239 -5.93 -33.41 -8.55
CA PHE A 239 -6.43 -32.24 -9.22
C PHE A 239 -6.93 -32.64 -10.61
N ILE A 240 -8.20 -32.38 -10.91
CA ILE A 240 -8.78 -32.53 -12.24
C ILE A 240 -9.27 -31.16 -12.71
N ASP A 241 -8.52 -30.56 -13.61
CA ASP A 241 -8.86 -29.25 -14.17
C ASP A 241 -9.87 -29.37 -15.31
N ALA A 242 -10.89 -28.52 -15.30
CA ALA A 242 -11.90 -28.32 -16.32
C ALA A 242 -12.68 -29.61 -16.66
N ILE A 243 -13.37 -30.18 -15.66
CA ILE A 243 -14.14 -31.43 -15.82
C ILE A 243 -15.25 -31.34 -16.87
N ASN A 244 -15.71 -30.14 -17.22
CA ASN A 244 -16.69 -29.92 -18.29
C ASN A 244 -16.08 -29.97 -19.71
N GLU A 245 -14.76 -30.13 -19.87
CA GLU A 245 -14.10 -30.25 -21.18
C GLU A 245 -14.01 -31.72 -21.66
N GLY A 246 -13.59 -31.94 -22.91
CA GLY A 246 -13.56 -33.27 -23.51
C GLY A 246 -14.98 -33.81 -23.76
N LYS A 247 -15.24 -35.03 -23.29
CA LYS A 247 -16.59 -35.63 -23.22
C LYS A 247 -17.25 -35.44 -21.85
N GLY A 248 -16.67 -34.61 -20.98
CA GLY A 248 -17.04 -34.53 -19.57
C GLY A 248 -18.48 -34.15 -19.28
N ASN A 249 -19.08 -33.28 -20.09
CA ASN A 249 -20.49 -32.90 -20.00
C ASN A 249 -21.48 -34.05 -20.27
N TYR A 250 -21.04 -35.16 -20.88
CA TYR A 250 -21.89 -36.31 -21.19
C TYR A 250 -21.83 -37.42 -20.14
N PHE A 251 -20.69 -37.62 -19.48
CA PHE A 251 -20.51 -38.75 -18.56
C PHE A 251 -20.32 -38.33 -17.09
N TRP A 252 -19.78 -37.15 -16.78
CA TRP A 252 -19.49 -36.83 -15.37
C TRP A 252 -20.73 -36.83 -14.49
N ASN A 253 -21.90 -36.39 -14.98
CA ASN A 253 -23.14 -36.48 -14.20
C ASN A 253 -23.40 -37.93 -13.71
N GLU A 254 -23.18 -38.93 -14.55
CA GLU A 254 -23.43 -40.34 -14.20
C GLU A 254 -22.36 -40.92 -13.25
N PHE A 255 -21.12 -40.44 -13.32
CA PHE A 255 -19.97 -41.05 -12.61
C PHE A 255 -19.39 -40.19 -11.49
N VAL A 256 -19.67 -38.89 -11.40
CA VAL A 256 -19.01 -37.98 -10.44
C VAL A 256 -19.29 -38.40 -9.00
N LYS A 257 -20.51 -38.90 -8.75
CA LYS A 257 -20.90 -39.40 -7.44
C LYS A 257 -20.12 -40.62 -7.02
N SER A 258 -20.00 -41.63 -7.88
CA SER A 258 -19.22 -42.83 -7.57
C SER A 258 -17.73 -42.50 -7.47
N PHE A 259 -17.22 -41.65 -8.36
CA PHE A 259 -15.82 -41.22 -8.39
C PHE A 259 -15.39 -40.52 -7.09
N ILE A 260 -16.14 -39.52 -6.64
CA ILE A 260 -15.87 -38.81 -5.38
C ILE A 260 -15.97 -39.76 -4.19
N ASN A 261 -17.03 -40.59 -4.14
CA ASN A 261 -17.24 -41.53 -3.04
C ASN A 261 -16.17 -42.64 -2.95
N GLU A 262 -15.54 -43.02 -4.06
CA GLU A 262 -14.40 -43.93 -4.04
C GLU A 262 -13.18 -43.31 -3.37
N ILE A 263 -12.91 -42.02 -3.62
CA ILE A 263 -11.78 -41.30 -3.04
C ILE A 263 -12.04 -40.98 -1.56
N LYS A 264 -13.29 -40.62 -1.18
CA LYS A 264 -13.70 -40.35 0.20
C LYS A 264 -13.44 -41.50 1.20
N LYS A 265 -13.24 -42.73 0.71
CA LYS A 265 -12.87 -43.89 1.55
C LYS A 265 -11.45 -43.79 2.13
N TYR A 266 -10.63 -42.84 1.69
CA TYR A 266 -9.22 -42.74 2.00
C TYR A 266 -8.91 -41.38 2.63
N GLU A 267 -8.54 -41.37 3.91
CA GLU A 267 -8.37 -40.15 4.72
C GLU A 267 -7.21 -39.25 4.27
N TRP A 268 -6.16 -39.84 3.68
CA TRP A 268 -4.95 -39.13 3.25
C TRP A 268 -5.02 -38.62 1.82
N LEU A 269 -6.19 -38.69 1.19
CA LEU A 269 -6.41 -38.19 -0.17
C LEU A 269 -7.31 -36.96 -0.17
N GLY A 270 -6.99 -35.99 -1.02
CA GLY A 270 -7.85 -34.85 -1.33
C GLY A 270 -8.22 -34.84 -2.81
N LEU A 271 -9.27 -34.11 -3.17
CA LEU A 271 -9.72 -33.93 -4.54
C LEU A 271 -10.05 -32.47 -4.82
N VAL A 272 -9.54 -31.94 -5.91
CA VAL A 272 -9.91 -30.64 -6.45
C VAL A 272 -10.43 -30.83 -7.86
N LEU A 273 -11.67 -30.43 -8.09
CA LEU A 273 -12.29 -30.38 -9.41
C LEU A 273 -12.50 -28.92 -9.79
N THR A 274 -12.18 -28.55 -11.03
CA THR A 274 -12.53 -27.22 -11.54
C THR A 274 -13.58 -27.32 -12.64
N ILE A 275 -14.54 -26.40 -12.64
CA ILE A 275 -15.66 -26.38 -13.59
C ILE A 275 -16.00 -24.95 -14.02
N ARG A 276 -16.59 -24.78 -15.20
CA ARG A 276 -17.23 -23.51 -15.56
C ARG A 276 -18.58 -23.37 -14.85
N THR A 277 -18.89 -22.19 -14.32
CA THR A 277 -20.11 -21.94 -13.52
C THR A 277 -21.39 -22.36 -14.25
N SER A 278 -21.50 -22.11 -15.57
CA SER A 278 -22.67 -22.52 -16.36
C SER A 278 -22.91 -24.04 -16.45
N TYR A 279 -21.85 -24.84 -16.33
CA TYR A 279 -21.92 -26.31 -16.40
C TYR A 279 -22.14 -26.97 -15.03
N LYS A 280 -22.11 -26.18 -13.96
CA LYS A 280 -22.19 -26.65 -12.58
C LYS A 280 -23.45 -27.48 -12.34
N ASN A 281 -24.62 -26.94 -12.64
CA ASN A 281 -25.90 -27.60 -12.40
C ASN A 281 -26.13 -28.82 -13.32
N LEU A 282 -25.42 -28.90 -14.46
CA LEU A 282 -25.49 -30.06 -15.35
C LEU A 282 -24.71 -31.25 -14.79
N ILE A 283 -23.49 -31.01 -14.30
CA ILE A 283 -22.61 -32.07 -13.78
C ILE A 283 -22.91 -32.37 -12.31
N PHE A 284 -23.31 -31.36 -11.55
CA PHE A 284 -23.70 -31.46 -10.15
C PHE A 284 -25.10 -30.85 -9.95
N PRO A 285 -26.17 -31.61 -10.20
CA PRO A 285 -27.52 -31.18 -9.84
C PRO A 285 -27.60 -30.82 -8.34
N GLU A 286 -28.47 -29.86 -7.96
CA GLU A 286 -28.54 -29.36 -6.57
C GLU A 286 -28.77 -30.48 -5.53
N GLU A 287 -29.63 -31.45 -5.87
CA GLU A 287 -29.89 -32.63 -5.04
C GLU A 287 -28.60 -33.43 -4.78
N GLU A 288 -27.75 -33.60 -5.79
CA GLU A 288 -26.49 -34.34 -5.66
C GLU A 288 -25.42 -33.54 -4.91
N MET A 289 -25.35 -32.22 -5.10
CA MET A 289 -24.41 -31.36 -4.37
C MET A 289 -24.62 -31.46 -2.86
N SER A 290 -25.87 -31.48 -2.41
CA SER A 290 -26.20 -31.58 -0.97
C SER A 290 -25.78 -32.94 -0.37
N ILE A 291 -25.85 -34.02 -1.16
CA ILE A 291 -25.48 -35.37 -0.74
C ILE A 291 -23.97 -35.58 -0.76
N LEU A 292 -23.27 -34.93 -1.71
CA LEU A 292 -21.85 -35.12 -1.93
C LEU A 292 -20.97 -34.46 -0.88
N ASP A 293 -21.48 -33.51 -0.09
CA ASP A 293 -20.73 -32.75 0.91
C ASP A 293 -19.34 -32.35 0.37
N ILE A 294 -19.33 -31.48 -0.65
CA ILE A 294 -18.13 -30.94 -1.29
C ILE A 294 -18.07 -29.44 -1.03
N VAL A 295 -16.90 -28.93 -0.66
CA VAL A 295 -16.72 -27.49 -0.42
C VAL A 295 -16.70 -26.78 -1.78
N GLN A 296 -17.49 -25.71 -1.91
CA GLN A 296 -17.58 -24.93 -3.14
C GLN A 296 -16.88 -23.58 -2.95
N HIS A 297 -16.16 -23.14 -3.98
CA HIS A 297 -15.54 -21.82 -3.99
C HIS A 297 -15.59 -21.23 -5.40
N HIS A 298 -15.92 -19.94 -5.51
CA HIS A 298 -15.99 -19.23 -6.79
C HIS A 298 -14.72 -18.40 -7.01
N HIS A 299 -14.09 -18.53 -8.17
CA HIS A 299 -12.88 -17.80 -8.52
C HIS A 299 -13.18 -16.55 -9.34
N TYR A 300 -12.82 -15.38 -8.80
CA TYR A 300 -13.09 -14.05 -9.38
C TYR A 300 -11.93 -13.46 -10.23
N GLY A 301 -10.85 -14.20 -10.47
CA GLY A 301 -9.72 -13.71 -11.28
C GLY A 301 -8.91 -12.63 -10.58
N PHE A 302 -8.70 -11.49 -11.24
CA PHE A 302 -7.94 -10.34 -10.71
C PHE A 302 -8.81 -9.24 -10.09
N ARG A 303 -10.06 -9.55 -9.74
CA ARG A 303 -10.91 -8.61 -9.01
C ARG A 303 -10.20 -8.10 -7.74
N ASN A 304 -10.15 -6.79 -7.55
CA ASN A 304 -9.51 -6.06 -6.45
C ASN A 304 -7.96 -6.03 -6.46
N ILE A 305 -7.32 -6.54 -7.52
CA ILE A 305 -5.86 -6.51 -7.71
C ILE A 305 -5.47 -6.22 -9.17
N GLU A 306 -6.36 -5.55 -9.90
CA GLU A 306 -6.27 -5.35 -11.34
C GLU A 306 -5.01 -4.56 -11.72
N TYR A 307 -4.62 -3.61 -10.89
CA TYR A 307 -3.45 -2.78 -11.11
C TYR A 307 -2.15 -3.57 -10.97
N GLU A 308 -2.00 -4.33 -9.88
CA GLU A 308 -0.85 -5.20 -9.63
C GLU A 308 -0.70 -6.25 -10.74
N ALA A 309 -1.83 -6.84 -11.15
CA ALA A 309 -1.86 -7.81 -12.23
C ALA A 309 -1.46 -7.18 -13.58
N SER A 310 -2.05 -6.03 -13.94
CA SER A 310 -1.74 -5.32 -15.19
C SER A 310 -0.28 -4.92 -15.27
N LYS A 311 0.27 -4.42 -14.16
CA LYS A 311 1.69 -4.07 -14.02
C LYS A 311 2.59 -5.28 -14.30
N LEU A 312 2.35 -6.41 -13.61
CA LEU A 312 3.14 -7.62 -13.81
C LEU A 312 3.13 -8.08 -15.27
N PHE A 313 1.96 -8.05 -15.91
CA PHE A 313 1.81 -8.47 -17.30
C PHE A 313 2.56 -7.55 -18.25
N PHE A 314 2.39 -6.24 -18.12
CA PHE A 314 3.02 -5.27 -19.01
C PHE A 314 4.55 -5.32 -18.86
N ASP A 315 5.06 -5.43 -17.64
CA ASP A 315 6.49 -5.62 -17.36
C ASP A 315 7.03 -6.90 -18.03
N ASN A 316 6.33 -8.04 -17.89
CA ASN A 316 6.74 -9.31 -18.49
C ASN A 316 6.75 -9.27 -20.03
N TYR A 317 5.79 -8.60 -20.64
CA TYR A 317 5.71 -8.45 -22.10
C TYR A 317 6.52 -7.26 -22.64
N LYS A 318 7.23 -6.51 -21.78
CA LYS A 318 7.98 -5.29 -22.14
C LYS A 318 7.10 -4.24 -22.82
N ILE A 319 5.88 -4.11 -22.35
CA ILE A 319 4.92 -3.10 -22.79
C ILE A 319 5.01 -1.94 -21.81
N GLU A 320 5.23 -0.74 -22.34
CA GLU A 320 5.20 0.50 -21.58
C GLU A 320 3.84 0.67 -20.89
N LEU A 321 3.87 0.92 -19.58
CA LEU A 321 2.66 1.23 -18.83
C LEU A 321 2.03 2.52 -19.37
N PRO A 322 0.71 2.53 -19.60
CA PRO A 322 0.00 3.69 -20.13
C PRO A 322 0.12 4.89 -19.17
N ASN A 323 -0.01 6.10 -19.73
CA ASN A 323 0.01 7.36 -18.98
C ASN A 323 -1.12 7.46 -17.92
N VAL A 324 -2.13 6.59 -18.03
CA VAL A 324 -3.27 6.45 -17.13
C VAL A 324 -3.45 4.95 -16.85
N PRO A 325 -3.65 4.53 -15.59
CA PRO A 325 -3.94 3.14 -15.27
C PRO A 325 -5.20 2.67 -16.00
N LEU A 326 -5.00 1.75 -16.95
CA LEU A 326 -6.10 1.13 -17.70
C LEU A 326 -6.79 0.15 -16.77
N LEU A 327 -7.84 0.61 -16.10
CA LEU A 327 -8.68 -0.25 -15.30
C LEU A 327 -9.98 -0.53 -16.01
N HIS A 328 -9.83 -1.36 -17.02
CA HIS A 328 -10.95 -2.03 -17.63
C HIS A 328 -11.42 -3.13 -16.66
N PRO A 329 -12.73 -3.25 -16.37
CA PRO A 329 -13.28 -4.46 -15.79
C PRO A 329 -12.82 -5.72 -16.54
N GLU A 330 -12.53 -5.61 -17.84
CA GLU A 330 -11.99 -6.69 -18.67
C GLU A 330 -10.57 -7.12 -18.25
N PHE A 331 -9.77 -6.25 -17.62
CA PHE A 331 -8.46 -6.62 -17.07
C PHE A 331 -8.59 -7.47 -15.79
N GLN A 332 -9.79 -7.57 -15.18
CA GLN A 332 -10.09 -8.60 -14.17
C GLN A 332 -9.97 -10.01 -14.74
N ASN A 333 -10.14 -10.16 -16.07
CA ASN A 333 -10.03 -11.44 -16.77
C ASN A 333 -8.58 -11.68 -17.21
N PRO A 334 -7.84 -12.62 -16.58
CA PRO A 334 -6.43 -12.87 -16.90
C PRO A 334 -6.19 -13.27 -18.36
N LEU A 335 -7.13 -13.99 -18.98
CA LEU A 335 -7.01 -14.38 -20.39
C LEU A 335 -7.05 -13.16 -21.31
N PHE A 336 -7.93 -12.20 -21.04
CA PHE A 336 -8.00 -10.97 -21.83
C PHE A 336 -6.72 -10.17 -21.74
N LEU A 337 -6.27 -9.88 -20.51
CA LEU A 337 -5.04 -9.15 -20.25
C LEU A 337 -3.84 -9.84 -20.94
N LYS A 338 -3.77 -11.17 -20.86
CA LYS A 338 -2.75 -11.96 -21.57
C LYS A 338 -2.81 -11.78 -23.09
N LEU A 339 -3.99 -11.97 -23.70
CA LEU A 339 -4.16 -11.89 -25.15
C LEU A 339 -3.88 -10.48 -25.68
N PHE A 340 -4.28 -9.46 -24.92
CA PHE A 340 -3.96 -8.06 -25.20
C PHE A 340 -2.44 -7.85 -25.25
N CYS A 341 -1.72 -8.25 -24.20
CA CYS A 341 -0.27 -8.09 -24.13
C CYS A 341 0.46 -8.92 -25.20
N GLU A 342 0.06 -10.18 -25.39
CA GLU A 342 0.60 -11.03 -26.46
C GLU A 342 0.38 -10.40 -27.84
N GLY A 343 -0.75 -9.75 -28.08
CA GLY A 343 -1.09 -9.06 -29.31
C GLY A 343 -0.14 -7.90 -29.59
N ILE A 344 0.08 -7.04 -28.60
CA ILE A 344 1.02 -5.90 -28.67
C ILE A 344 2.44 -6.39 -28.96
N ASN A 345 2.93 -7.35 -28.17
CA ASN A 345 4.29 -7.87 -28.32
C ASN A 345 4.51 -8.57 -29.70
N LYS A 346 3.55 -9.35 -30.19
CA LYS A 346 3.63 -9.98 -31.52
C LYS A 346 3.55 -8.99 -32.68
N ALA A 347 2.95 -7.83 -32.47
CA ALA A 347 2.94 -6.74 -33.44
C ALA A 347 4.27 -5.95 -33.43
N GLU A 348 5.28 -6.41 -32.67
CA GLU A 348 6.58 -5.75 -32.48
C GLU A 348 6.45 -4.33 -31.91
N LEU A 349 5.40 -4.11 -31.12
CA LEU A 349 5.14 -2.86 -30.42
C LEU A 349 5.58 -3.01 -28.96
N SER A 350 6.33 -2.02 -28.46
CA SER A 350 6.71 -1.91 -27.04
C SER A 350 5.79 -1.01 -26.23
N ARG A 351 4.79 -0.41 -26.87
CA ARG A 351 3.86 0.55 -26.28
C ARG A 351 2.50 0.40 -26.92
N ILE A 352 1.44 0.75 -26.20
CA ILE A 352 0.09 0.84 -26.78
C ILE A 352 0.11 1.99 -27.80
N PRO A 353 -0.15 1.75 -29.10
CA PRO A 353 -0.07 2.77 -30.14
C PRO A 353 -0.86 4.05 -29.82
N ASP A 354 -0.24 5.21 -30.05
CA ASP A 354 -0.88 6.52 -30.03
C ASP A 354 -1.99 6.54 -31.10
N GLY A 355 -3.24 6.33 -30.71
CA GLY A 355 -4.38 6.10 -31.62
C GLY A 355 -5.28 4.93 -31.23
N LEU A 356 -4.84 4.08 -30.30
CA LEU A 356 -5.69 3.18 -29.51
C LEU A 356 -6.46 3.92 -28.39
N GLN A 357 -6.66 5.23 -28.56
CA GLN A 357 -7.54 6.02 -27.70
C GLN A 357 -8.96 5.59 -27.98
N GLY A 358 -9.48 4.79 -27.06
CA GLY A 358 -10.85 4.33 -27.05
C GLY A 358 -11.02 2.84 -27.28
N ILE A 359 -12.02 2.30 -26.60
CA ILE A 359 -12.29 0.86 -26.51
C ILE A 359 -12.56 0.22 -27.88
N THR A 360 -13.15 0.95 -28.82
CA THR A 360 -13.37 0.46 -30.19
C THR A 360 -12.05 0.11 -30.90
N SER A 361 -10.98 0.88 -30.68
CA SER A 361 -9.67 0.56 -31.24
C SER A 361 -9.09 -0.71 -30.60
N ILE A 362 -9.28 -0.90 -29.28
CA ILE A 362 -8.82 -2.09 -28.55
C ILE A 362 -9.51 -3.35 -29.08
N ILE A 363 -10.82 -3.28 -29.28
CA ILE A 363 -11.63 -4.36 -29.87
C ILE A 363 -11.11 -4.71 -31.27
N ASN A 364 -10.95 -3.70 -32.13
CA ASN A 364 -10.47 -3.91 -33.50
C ASN A 364 -9.06 -4.53 -33.54
N PHE A 365 -8.16 -4.08 -32.64
CA PHE A 365 -6.83 -4.64 -32.51
C PHE A 365 -6.87 -6.11 -32.07
N PHE A 366 -7.67 -6.43 -31.06
CA PHE A 366 -7.89 -7.79 -30.59
C PHE A 366 -8.40 -8.70 -31.72
N VAL A 367 -9.49 -8.30 -32.39
CA VAL A 367 -10.09 -9.09 -33.50
C VAL A 367 -9.12 -9.28 -34.66
N LYS A 368 -8.39 -8.23 -35.06
CA LYS A 368 -7.38 -8.29 -36.11
C LYS A 368 -6.26 -9.28 -35.76
N ASN A 369 -5.80 -9.29 -34.51
CA ASN A 369 -4.74 -10.19 -34.08
C ASN A 369 -5.20 -11.65 -34.07
N VAL A 370 -6.41 -11.94 -33.60
CA VAL A 370 -6.98 -13.29 -33.68
C VAL A 370 -7.10 -13.74 -35.13
N ASN A 371 -7.52 -12.84 -36.03
CA ASN A 371 -7.58 -13.12 -37.47
C ASN A 371 -6.19 -13.49 -38.03
N VAL A 372 -5.14 -12.74 -37.69
CA VAL A 372 -3.76 -13.07 -38.08
C VAL A 372 -3.34 -14.43 -37.53
N VAL A 373 -3.65 -14.75 -36.27
CA VAL A 373 -3.32 -16.05 -35.67
C VAL A 373 -3.99 -17.22 -36.41
N LEU A 374 -5.28 -17.10 -36.69
CA LEU A 374 -6.05 -18.16 -37.36
C LEU A 374 -5.68 -18.30 -38.84
N SER A 375 -5.25 -17.20 -39.50
CA SER A 375 -4.79 -17.21 -40.90
C SER A 375 -3.56 -18.10 -41.13
N LYS A 376 -2.76 -18.39 -40.09
CA LYS A 376 -1.53 -19.17 -40.22
C LYS A 376 -1.78 -20.56 -40.81
N PRO A 377 -0.89 -21.08 -41.69
CA PRO A 377 -1.07 -22.39 -42.34
C PRO A 377 -1.26 -23.58 -41.38
N LYS A 378 -0.68 -23.52 -40.18
CA LYS A 378 -0.81 -24.55 -39.14
C LYS A 378 -2.13 -24.48 -38.35
N ARG A 379 -2.97 -23.47 -38.59
CA ARG A 379 -4.28 -23.28 -37.95
C ARG A 379 -5.41 -23.47 -38.97
N VAL A 380 -5.92 -22.39 -39.57
CA VAL A 380 -6.99 -22.46 -40.58
C VAL A 380 -6.44 -22.25 -41.99
N GLY A 381 -5.39 -21.42 -42.15
CA GLY A 381 -4.66 -21.31 -43.42
C GLY A 381 -5.34 -20.47 -44.51
N TYR A 382 -6.04 -19.40 -44.12
CA TYR A 382 -6.65 -18.43 -45.05
C TYR A 382 -5.80 -17.16 -45.20
N SER A 383 -6.08 -16.33 -46.21
CA SER A 383 -5.44 -15.02 -46.36
C SER A 383 -5.93 -14.05 -45.28
N ASP A 384 -5.03 -13.50 -44.46
CA ASP A 384 -5.33 -12.55 -43.39
C ASP A 384 -6.23 -11.37 -43.84
N SER A 385 -6.01 -10.88 -45.06
CA SER A 385 -6.76 -9.78 -45.68
C SER A 385 -8.27 -10.04 -45.86
N LEU A 386 -8.72 -11.30 -45.73
CA LEU A 386 -10.14 -11.67 -45.83
C LEU A 386 -10.94 -11.32 -44.55
N ASN A 387 -10.26 -11.09 -43.43
CA ASN A 387 -10.86 -10.72 -42.13
C ASN A 387 -12.02 -11.63 -41.70
N LEU A 388 -11.85 -12.95 -41.82
CA LEU A 388 -12.91 -13.92 -41.57
C LEU A 388 -13.45 -13.85 -40.13
N VAL A 389 -12.61 -13.52 -39.14
CA VAL A 389 -13.05 -13.34 -37.75
C VAL A 389 -14.08 -12.21 -37.64
N GLN A 390 -13.78 -11.04 -38.21
CA GLN A 390 -14.70 -9.89 -38.20
C GLN A 390 -16.02 -10.23 -38.89
N LYS A 391 -15.96 -10.95 -40.04
CA LYS A 391 -17.16 -11.37 -40.77
C LYS A 391 -18.05 -12.29 -39.93
N SER A 392 -17.44 -13.25 -39.22
CA SER A 392 -18.17 -14.17 -38.34
C SER A 392 -18.82 -13.44 -37.16
N ILE A 393 -18.10 -12.52 -36.52
CA ILE A 393 -18.65 -11.69 -35.43
C ILE A 393 -19.84 -10.87 -35.93
N TYR A 394 -19.70 -10.21 -37.09
CA TYR A 394 -20.77 -9.40 -37.68
C TYR A 394 -22.02 -10.23 -38.00
N ALA A 395 -21.84 -11.44 -38.55
CA ALA A 395 -22.95 -12.35 -38.84
C ALA A 395 -23.70 -12.78 -37.57
N LEU A 396 -22.97 -13.07 -36.49
CA LEU A 396 -23.56 -13.40 -35.19
C LEU A 396 -24.31 -12.22 -34.57
N ILE A 397 -23.73 -11.02 -34.57
CA ILE A 397 -24.39 -9.82 -34.03
C ILE A 397 -25.66 -9.52 -34.81
N LYS A 398 -25.61 -9.58 -36.15
CA LYS A 398 -26.79 -9.44 -37.00
C LYS A 398 -27.88 -10.43 -36.59
N CYS A 399 -27.54 -11.71 -36.47
CA CYS A 399 -28.48 -12.74 -36.03
C CYS A 399 -29.09 -12.43 -34.66
N LYS A 400 -28.27 -11.98 -33.71
CA LYS A 400 -28.70 -11.62 -32.35
C LYS A 400 -29.66 -10.44 -32.35
N VAL A 401 -29.34 -9.37 -33.09
CA VAL A 401 -30.16 -8.14 -33.20
C VAL A 401 -31.48 -8.42 -33.92
N ASP A 402 -31.44 -9.08 -35.08
CA ASP A 402 -32.63 -9.34 -35.91
C ASP A 402 -33.66 -10.22 -35.17
N ASN A 403 -33.19 -11.13 -34.30
CA ASN A 403 -34.02 -12.06 -33.54
C ASN A 403 -34.20 -11.66 -32.05
N LYS A 404 -33.65 -10.52 -31.60
CA LYS A 404 -33.69 -10.04 -30.20
C LYS A 404 -33.21 -11.08 -29.18
N LEU A 405 -32.15 -11.82 -29.51
CA LEU A 405 -31.62 -12.89 -28.67
C LEU A 405 -30.65 -12.35 -27.62
N ARG A 406 -30.54 -13.03 -26.46
CA ARG A 406 -29.49 -12.76 -25.46
C ARG A 406 -28.18 -13.49 -25.78
N TYR A 407 -28.28 -14.69 -26.35
CA TYR A 407 -27.19 -15.52 -26.85
C TYR A 407 -27.68 -16.20 -28.13
N VAL A 408 -26.79 -16.69 -28.98
CA VAL A 408 -27.17 -17.45 -30.19
C VAL A 408 -27.04 -18.95 -29.91
N PRO A 409 -28.09 -19.78 -30.06
CA PRO A 409 -27.97 -21.23 -29.91
C PRO A 409 -26.82 -21.78 -30.76
N TYR A 410 -26.05 -22.73 -30.23
CA TYR A 410 -24.78 -23.19 -30.84
C TYR A 410 -24.98 -23.69 -32.28
N GLU A 411 -26.05 -24.44 -32.55
CA GLU A 411 -26.37 -24.93 -33.90
C GLU A 411 -26.60 -23.78 -34.87
N LEU A 412 -27.42 -22.80 -34.49
CA LEU A 412 -27.69 -21.60 -35.28
C LEU A 412 -26.41 -20.75 -35.47
N ALA A 413 -25.60 -20.62 -34.42
CA ALA A 413 -24.33 -19.90 -34.49
C ALA A 413 -23.35 -20.56 -35.47
N HIS A 414 -23.28 -21.89 -35.46
CA HIS A 414 -22.47 -22.68 -36.38
C HIS A 414 -22.95 -22.53 -37.83
N GLU A 415 -24.26 -22.54 -38.09
CA GLU A 415 -24.84 -22.29 -39.41
C GLU A 415 -24.52 -20.87 -39.90
N VAL A 416 -24.85 -19.84 -39.12
CA VAL A 416 -24.65 -18.43 -39.47
C VAL A 416 -23.17 -18.12 -39.74
N ILE A 417 -22.25 -18.64 -38.92
CA ILE A 417 -20.81 -18.43 -39.13
C ILE A 417 -20.35 -19.15 -40.39
N ASN A 418 -20.70 -20.42 -40.58
CA ASN A 418 -20.24 -21.17 -41.75
C ASN A 418 -20.77 -20.57 -43.05
N GLU A 419 -22.04 -20.16 -43.10
CA GLU A 419 -22.61 -19.47 -44.27
C GLU A 419 -21.79 -18.22 -44.62
N SER A 420 -21.43 -17.41 -43.61
CA SER A 420 -20.69 -16.16 -43.80
C SER A 420 -19.27 -16.32 -44.35
N ILE A 421 -18.63 -17.48 -44.16
CA ILE A 421 -17.22 -17.72 -44.53
C ILE A 421 -17.01 -18.85 -45.56
N SER A 422 -18.05 -19.63 -45.86
CA SER A 422 -17.99 -20.81 -46.74
C SER A 422 -17.47 -20.53 -48.16
N SER A 423 -17.56 -19.28 -48.62
CA SER A 423 -17.00 -18.85 -49.91
C SER A 423 -15.48 -18.64 -49.90
N PHE A 424 -14.84 -18.67 -48.72
CA PHE A 424 -13.42 -18.39 -48.53
C PHE A 424 -12.61 -19.57 -47.99
N ILE A 425 -13.25 -20.47 -47.23
CA ILE A 425 -12.60 -21.65 -46.64
C ILE A 425 -13.51 -22.87 -46.70
N ASP A 426 -12.91 -24.05 -46.91
CA ASP A 426 -13.61 -25.35 -46.86
C ASP A 426 -13.54 -26.02 -45.47
N LYS A 427 -12.83 -25.40 -44.51
CA LYS A 427 -12.62 -25.94 -43.16
C LYS A 427 -13.87 -25.72 -42.29
N LYS A 428 -14.56 -26.81 -41.92
CA LYS A 428 -15.64 -26.80 -40.91
C LYS A 428 -15.08 -26.59 -39.50
N GLY A 429 -15.90 -26.05 -38.59
CA GLY A 429 -15.50 -25.84 -37.18
C GLY A 429 -14.76 -24.53 -36.91
N PHE A 430 -14.95 -23.50 -37.75
CA PHE A 430 -14.34 -22.17 -37.50
C PHE A 430 -14.83 -21.54 -36.18
N ILE A 431 -16.09 -21.80 -35.79
CA ILE A 431 -16.64 -21.37 -34.51
C ILE A 431 -15.83 -21.90 -33.31
N ASP A 432 -15.34 -23.14 -33.37
CA ASP A 432 -14.52 -23.74 -32.30
C ASP A 432 -13.16 -23.06 -32.17
N GLU A 433 -12.58 -22.61 -33.29
CA GLU A 433 -11.34 -21.83 -33.28
C GLU A 433 -11.57 -20.44 -32.68
N LEU A 434 -12.72 -19.80 -32.93
CA LEU A 434 -13.10 -18.53 -32.30
C LEU A 434 -13.33 -18.68 -30.78
N ILE A 435 -13.89 -19.81 -30.35
CA ILE A 435 -14.04 -20.14 -28.93
C ILE A 435 -12.66 -20.39 -28.29
N THR A 436 -11.79 -21.12 -29.00
CA THR A 436 -10.44 -21.46 -28.51
C THR A 436 -9.56 -20.22 -28.35
N GLU A 437 -9.63 -19.26 -29.28
CA GLU A 437 -8.88 -18.00 -29.21
C GLU A 437 -9.57 -16.92 -28.34
N GLY A 438 -10.67 -17.25 -27.65
CA GLY A 438 -11.32 -16.36 -26.68
C GLY A 438 -12.12 -15.21 -27.29
N VAL A 439 -12.49 -15.30 -28.58
CA VAL A 439 -13.41 -14.34 -29.21
C VAL A 439 -14.83 -14.61 -28.77
N LEU A 440 -15.22 -15.88 -28.79
CA LEU A 440 -16.55 -16.35 -28.40
C LEU A 440 -16.46 -17.17 -27.12
N SER A 441 -17.49 -17.09 -26.29
CA SER A 441 -17.71 -17.99 -25.17
C SER A 441 -18.87 -18.92 -25.49
N LYS A 442 -18.70 -20.20 -25.14
CA LYS A 442 -19.76 -21.20 -25.18
C LYS A 442 -20.12 -21.61 -23.76
N ASN A 443 -21.36 -21.37 -23.39
CA ASN A 443 -21.93 -21.72 -22.09
C ASN A 443 -23.30 -22.40 -22.27
N LEU A 444 -23.78 -22.99 -21.18
CA LEU A 444 -25.13 -23.54 -21.07
C LEU A 444 -26.10 -22.47 -20.59
N PHE A 445 -27.25 -22.38 -21.25
CA PHE A 445 -28.35 -21.49 -20.87
C PHE A 445 -29.59 -22.32 -20.55
N TRP A 446 -30.14 -22.11 -19.37
CA TRP A 446 -31.32 -22.81 -18.88
C TRP A 446 -32.59 -22.12 -19.37
N LYS A 447 -33.52 -22.90 -19.93
CA LYS A 447 -34.88 -22.50 -20.32
C LYS A 447 -35.88 -22.88 -19.22
N GLU A 448 -37.16 -22.55 -19.41
CA GLU A 448 -38.24 -23.04 -18.54
C GLU A 448 -38.33 -24.59 -18.63
N GLU A 449 -38.62 -25.26 -17.50
CA GLU A 449 -38.78 -26.74 -17.38
C GLU A 449 -37.52 -27.62 -17.55
N ASN A 450 -36.39 -27.30 -16.92
CA ASN A 450 -35.14 -28.11 -16.92
C ASN A 450 -34.55 -28.40 -18.32
N ASP A 451 -35.07 -27.75 -19.37
CA ASP A 451 -34.47 -27.76 -20.70
C ASP A 451 -33.30 -26.79 -20.74
N TYR A 452 -32.23 -27.16 -21.44
CA TYR A 452 -31.06 -26.34 -21.61
C TYR A 452 -30.58 -26.40 -23.05
N GLU A 453 -29.95 -25.33 -23.52
CA GLU A 453 -29.24 -25.35 -24.79
C GLU A 453 -27.85 -24.75 -24.64
N GLU A 454 -26.92 -25.22 -25.47
CA GLU A 454 -25.63 -24.55 -25.61
C GLU A 454 -25.85 -23.24 -26.38
N GLY A 455 -25.39 -22.14 -25.81
CA GLY A 455 -25.41 -20.83 -26.42
C GLY A 455 -24.02 -20.27 -26.63
N VAL A 456 -23.86 -19.47 -27.66
CA VAL A 456 -22.63 -18.77 -28.02
C VAL A 456 -22.89 -17.27 -27.99
N TYR A 457 -21.93 -16.54 -27.41
CA TYR A 457 -21.92 -15.08 -27.32
C TYR A 457 -20.47 -14.60 -27.32
N LEU A 458 -20.25 -13.29 -27.46
CA LEU A 458 -18.89 -12.73 -27.38
C LEU A 458 -18.35 -12.90 -25.95
N ALA A 459 -17.07 -13.22 -25.82
CA ALA A 459 -16.48 -13.52 -24.52
C ALA A 459 -16.47 -12.32 -23.54
N TYR A 460 -16.63 -11.10 -24.05
CA TYR A 460 -16.59 -9.85 -23.31
C TYR A 460 -17.85 -9.03 -23.60
N GLU A 461 -18.65 -8.74 -22.57
CA GLU A 461 -19.96 -8.05 -22.70
C GLU A 461 -19.80 -6.64 -23.31
N ARG A 462 -18.84 -5.85 -22.80
CA ARG A 462 -18.56 -4.52 -23.34
C ARG A 462 -18.13 -4.55 -24.81
N PHE A 463 -17.45 -5.62 -25.26
CA PHE A 463 -17.11 -5.78 -26.68
C PHE A 463 -18.37 -6.03 -27.50
N GLU A 464 -19.28 -6.85 -26.98
CA GLU A 464 -20.56 -7.12 -27.62
C GLU A 464 -21.39 -5.85 -27.77
N ASP A 465 -21.49 -5.02 -26.73
CA ASP A 465 -22.23 -3.77 -26.78
C ASP A 465 -21.64 -2.82 -27.83
N HIS A 466 -20.32 -2.64 -27.84
CA HIS A 466 -19.64 -1.81 -28.82
C HIS A 466 -19.80 -2.32 -30.26
N LEU A 467 -19.65 -3.62 -30.48
CA LEU A 467 -19.80 -4.19 -31.82
C LEU A 467 -21.28 -4.17 -32.27
N THR A 468 -22.23 -4.30 -31.34
CA THR A 468 -23.67 -4.17 -31.60
C THR A 468 -24.02 -2.75 -31.99
N VAL A 469 -23.58 -1.74 -31.23
CA VAL A 469 -23.75 -0.33 -31.60
C VAL A 469 -23.07 -0.02 -32.93
N GLN A 470 -21.88 -0.58 -33.18
CA GLN A 470 -21.22 -0.42 -34.47
C GLN A 470 -22.10 -0.93 -35.62
N TYR A 471 -22.66 -2.14 -35.49
CA TYR A 471 -23.59 -2.72 -36.46
C TYR A 471 -24.82 -1.82 -36.67
N LEU A 472 -25.48 -1.39 -35.58
CA LEU A 472 -26.68 -0.55 -35.63
C LEU A 472 -26.40 0.77 -36.35
N LEU A 473 -25.31 1.47 -36.01
CA LEU A 473 -24.94 2.75 -36.63
C LEU A 473 -24.56 2.62 -38.12
N GLU A 474 -24.17 1.43 -38.59
CA GLU A 474 -23.88 1.15 -40.01
C GLU A 474 -25.16 0.83 -40.81
N GLN A 475 -26.21 0.31 -40.16
CA GLN A 475 -27.49 0.02 -40.83
C GLN A 475 -28.35 1.27 -41.06
N PHE A 476 -28.25 2.26 -40.16
CA PHE A 476 -29.10 3.45 -40.18
C PHE A 476 -28.31 4.70 -40.54
N SER A 477 -28.76 5.39 -41.61
CA SER A 477 -28.12 6.63 -42.07
C SER A 477 -28.67 7.87 -41.35
N ASP A 478 -29.99 7.93 -41.17
CA ASP A 478 -30.69 8.99 -40.44
C ASP A 478 -31.00 8.53 -39.01
N LEU A 479 -30.11 8.87 -38.07
CA LEU A 479 -30.28 8.45 -36.68
C LEU A 479 -31.37 9.23 -35.95
N GLU A 480 -31.67 10.47 -36.36
CA GLU A 480 -32.63 11.32 -35.65
C GLU A 480 -34.04 10.74 -35.75
N GLU A 481 -34.43 10.24 -36.92
CA GLU A 481 -35.73 9.57 -37.10
C GLU A 481 -35.78 8.19 -36.44
N GLU A 482 -34.66 7.45 -36.42
CA GLU A 482 -34.62 6.09 -35.88
C GLU A 482 -34.72 6.02 -34.34
N PHE A 483 -34.37 7.10 -33.64
CA PHE A 483 -34.54 7.25 -32.19
C PHE A 483 -35.88 7.90 -31.78
N LYS A 484 -36.78 8.23 -32.72
CA LYS A 484 -38.18 8.68 -32.44
C LYS A 484 -39.14 7.48 -32.37
N GLU A 485 -40.35 7.67 -31.84
CA GLU A 485 -41.34 6.59 -31.53
C GLU A 485 -41.56 5.53 -32.64
N ASN A 486 -41.41 5.88 -33.91
CA ASN A 486 -41.62 4.96 -35.05
C ASN A 486 -40.32 4.32 -35.59
N GLY A 487 -39.16 4.71 -35.04
CA GLY A 487 -37.85 4.25 -35.43
C GLY A 487 -37.46 2.93 -34.76
N LYS A 488 -36.52 2.19 -35.36
CA LYS A 488 -36.10 0.88 -34.87
C LYS A 488 -35.20 0.96 -33.64
N LEU A 489 -34.51 2.09 -33.44
CA LEU A 489 -33.62 2.32 -32.28
C LEU A 489 -34.37 2.86 -31.05
N TYR A 490 -35.61 3.33 -31.21
CA TYR A 490 -36.43 3.82 -30.10
C TYR A 490 -36.63 2.81 -28.97
N ASN A 491 -36.67 1.51 -29.28
CA ASN A 491 -36.81 0.44 -28.29
C ASN A 491 -35.67 0.40 -27.26
N TYR A 492 -34.55 1.07 -27.50
CA TYR A 492 -33.43 1.19 -26.56
C TYR A 492 -33.52 2.44 -25.68
N VAL A 493 -34.38 3.41 -26.03
CA VAL A 493 -34.48 4.74 -25.41
C VAL A 493 -35.93 5.18 -25.13
N GLU A 494 -36.88 4.25 -25.09
CA GLU A 494 -38.31 4.58 -24.93
C GLU A 494 -38.60 5.38 -23.64
N ASN A 495 -37.91 5.06 -22.55
CA ASN A 495 -38.02 5.74 -21.26
C ASN A 495 -36.79 5.44 -20.39
N GLU A 496 -36.69 6.11 -19.24
CA GLU A 496 -35.56 5.97 -18.30
C GLU A 496 -35.30 4.52 -17.86
N ASN A 497 -36.34 3.71 -17.61
CA ASN A 497 -36.17 2.31 -17.23
C ASN A 497 -35.58 1.47 -18.37
N VAL A 498 -35.93 1.76 -19.61
CA VAL A 498 -35.41 1.07 -20.79
C VAL A 498 -33.94 1.45 -21.03
N VAL A 499 -33.59 2.73 -20.86
CA VAL A 499 -32.19 3.20 -20.90
C VAL A 499 -31.36 2.47 -19.85
N TYR A 500 -31.86 2.35 -18.61
CA TYR A 500 -31.15 1.64 -17.54
C TYR A 500 -30.94 0.15 -17.85
N ARG A 501 -31.92 -0.53 -18.47
CA ARG A 501 -31.79 -1.95 -18.87
C ARG A 501 -30.77 -2.18 -19.98
N HIS A 502 -30.54 -1.17 -20.82
CA HIS A 502 -29.60 -1.23 -21.95
C HIS A 502 -28.36 -0.36 -21.72
N LYS A 503 -27.98 -0.13 -20.46
CA LYS A 503 -26.92 0.82 -20.07
C LYS A 503 -25.63 0.64 -20.88
N GLY A 504 -25.14 -0.59 -21.08
CA GLY A 504 -23.94 -0.86 -21.88
C GLY A 504 -24.03 -0.42 -23.35
N LEU A 505 -25.21 -0.56 -23.98
CA LEU A 505 -25.46 -0.03 -25.33
C LEU A 505 -25.51 1.51 -25.32
N ILE A 506 -26.10 2.12 -24.29
CA ILE A 506 -26.20 3.58 -24.15
C ILE A 506 -24.82 4.22 -23.95
N GLU A 507 -23.95 3.59 -23.16
CA GLU A 507 -22.53 3.94 -23.05
C GLU A 507 -21.82 3.84 -24.41
N ALA A 508 -21.99 2.72 -25.11
CA ALA A 508 -21.40 2.52 -26.43
C ALA A 508 -21.91 3.53 -27.47
N PHE A 509 -23.18 3.95 -27.43
CA PHE A 509 -23.72 5.04 -28.26
C PHE A 509 -23.08 6.38 -27.90
N SER A 510 -22.92 6.68 -26.60
CA SER A 510 -22.28 7.90 -26.10
C SER A 510 -20.81 8.03 -26.52
N ILE A 511 -20.15 6.91 -26.84
CA ILE A 511 -18.80 6.88 -27.41
C ILE A 511 -18.84 6.98 -28.94
N GLN A 512 -19.60 6.10 -29.62
CA GLN A 512 -19.48 5.93 -31.07
C GLN A 512 -20.25 6.96 -31.91
N VAL A 513 -21.33 7.53 -31.39
CA VAL A 513 -22.08 8.57 -32.11
C VAL A 513 -21.22 9.82 -32.31
N PRO A 514 -20.55 10.37 -31.26
CA PRO A 514 -19.58 11.45 -31.44
C PRO A 514 -18.46 11.10 -32.41
N GLU A 515 -17.86 9.91 -32.30
CA GLU A 515 -16.74 9.49 -33.14
C GLU A 515 -17.08 9.31 -34.63
N LYS A 516 -18.29 8.84 -34.93
CA LYS A 516 -18.70 8.52 -36.32
C LYS A 516 -19.47 9.64 -36.98
N LYS A 517 -20.24 10.42 -36.21
CA LYS A 517 -21.20 11.40 -36.75
C LYS A 517 -20.83 12.85 -36.38
N GLY A 518 -19.98 13.07 -35.39
CA GLY A 518 -19.49 14.40 -35.00
C GLY A 518 -20.45 15.22 -34.15
N TYR A 519 -21.52 14.63 -33.61
CA TYR A 519 -22.45 15.26 -32.67
C TYR A 519 -22.73 14.33 -31.47
N GLU A 520 -23.25 14.87 -30.38
CA GLU A 520 -23.43 14.16 -29.11
C GLU A 520 -24.70 13.29 -29.08
N PHE A 521 -24.62 12.09 -28.49
CA PHE A 521 -25.74 11.14 -28.46
C PHE A 521 -27.02 11.72 -27.82
N TYR A 522 -26.89 12.47 -26.72
CA TYR A 522 -28.02 13.07 -26.01
C TYR A 522 -28.81 14.08 -26.87
N THR A 523 -28.25 14.54 -28.01
CA THR A 523 -28.97 15.43 -28.94
C THR A 523 -30.02 14.68 -29.76
N LEU A 524 -29.89 13.36 -29.90
CA LEU A 524 -30.85 12.49 -30.59
C LEU A 524 -32.07 12.15 -29.71
N ILE A 525 -31.96 12.34 -28.39
CA ILE A 525 -32.98 11.99 -27.39
C ILE A 525 -33.25 13.17 -26.44
N PRO A 526 -33.72 14.32 -26.96
CA PRO A 526 -33.80 15.57 -26.21
C PRO A 526 -34.69 15.49 -24.95
N ASP A 527 -35.70 14.62 -24.94
CA ASP A 527 -36.62 14.44 -23.81
C ASP A 527 -36.00 13.65 -22.63
N LEU A 528 -34.90 12.92 -22.88
CA LEU A 528 -34.20 12.12 -21.88
C LEU A 528 -32.81 12.66 -21.53
N LYS A 529 -32.38 13.77 -22.16
CA LYS A 529 -31.02 14.31 -22.02
C LYS A 529 -30.64 14.72 -20.59
N ASP A 530 -31.61 14.95 -19.71
CA ASP A 530 -31.39 15.35 -18.31
C ASP A 530 -31.55 14.18 -17.32
N LYS A 531 -31.81 12.96 -17.82
CA LYS A 531 -31.98 11.79 -16.97
C LYS A 531 -30.64 11.23 -16.53
N TYR A 532 -30.60 10.75 -15.29
CA TYR A 532 -29.37 10.30 -14.63
C TYR A 532 -28.59 9.26 -15.45
N PRO A 533 -29.20 8.21 -16.03
CA PRO A 533 -28.46 7.21 -16.82
C PRO A 533 -27.80 7.78 -18.08
N ILE A 534 -28.39 8.80 -18.71
CA ILE A 534 -27.81 9.46 -19.89
C ILE A 534 -26.61 10.31 -19.49
N ILE A 535 -26.75 11.08 -18.40
CA ILE A 535 -25.66 11.90 -17.85
C ILE A 535 -24.49 11.01 -17.44
N GLU A 536 -24.78 9.90 -16.75
CA GLU A 536 -23.78 8.91 -16.31
C GLU A 536 -23.05 8.29 -17.50
N SER A 537 -23.77 7.80 -18.53
CA SER A 537 -23.16 7.24 -19.74
C SER A 537 -22.34 8.27 -20.53
N PHE A 538 -22.76 9.54 -20.56
CA PHE A 538 -21.95 10.62 -21.13
C PHE A 538 -20.64 10.79 -20.35
N VAL A 539 -20.68 10.85 -19.02
CA VAL A 539 -19.48 10.98 -18.19
C VAL A 539 -18.54 9.79 -18.41
N GLU A 540 -19.04 8.56 -18.36
CA GLU A 540 -18.21 7.35 -18.58
C GLU A 540 -17.59 7.36 -19.98
N SER A 541 -18.30 7.87 -20.99
CA SER A 541 -17.79 7.96 -22.36
C SER A 541 -16.53 8.84 -22.48
N LEU A 542 -16.32 9.83 -21.59
CA LEU A 542 -15.16 10.73 -21.63
C LEU A 542 -13.83 9.99 -21.43
N LEU A 543 -13.85 8.85 -20.74
CA LEU A 543 -12.67 7.99 -20.59
C LEU A 543 -12.34 7.23 -21.90
N TRP A 544 -13.37 6.93 -22.70
CA TRP A 544 -13.32 5.94 -23.77
C TRP A 544 -13.40 6.48 -25.18
N ARG A 545 -13.83 7.73 -25.37
CA ARG A 545 -13.98 8.29 -26.72
C ARG A 545 -12.74 9.02 -27.17
N LYS A 546 -12.56 9.10 -28.50
CA LYS A 546 -11.47 9.89 -29.11
C LYS A 546 -11.45 11.33 -28.60
N VAL A 547 -10.27 11.81 -28.21
CA VAL A 547 -10.09 13.12 -27.57
C VAL A 547 -10.59 14.28 -28.42
N GLU A 548 -10.49 14.18 -29.75
CA GLU A 548 -10.97 15.19 -30.71
C GLU A 548 -12.50 15.35 -30.74
N THR A 549 -13.25 14.40 -30.17
CA THR A 549 -14.72 14.48 -30.09
C THR A 549 -15.19 15.27 -28.88
N VAL A 550 -14.35 15.44 -27.85
CA VAL A 550 -14.67 16.24 -26.66
C VAL A 550 -14.39 17.71 -26.97
N ASN A 551 -15.40 18.55 -26.83
CA ASN A 551 -15.31 19.96 -27.21
C ASN A 551 -16.13 20.88 -26.29
N GLU A 552 -16.28 22.16 -26.67
CA GLU A 552 -17.02 23.15 -25.89
C GLU A 552 -18.50 22.80 -25.67
N GLU A 553 -19.16 22.07 -26.58
CA GLU A 553 -20.53 21.57 -26.37
C GLU A 553 -20.57 20.57 -25.22
N SER A 554 -19.58 19.68 -25.15
CA SER A 554 -19.42 18.72 -24.05
C SER A 554 -19.26 19.45 -22.71
N LYS A 555 -18.44 20.52 -22.67
CA LYS A 555 -18.27 21.37 -21.48
C LYS A 555 -19.56 22.09 -21.07
N LYS A 556 -20.33 22.57 -22.04
CA LYS A 556 -21.63 23.19 -21.79
C LYS A 556 -22.59 22.19 -21.14
N TYR A 557 -22.66 20.98 -21.69
CA TYR A 557 -23.49 19.91 -21.12
C TYR A 557 -23.04 19.51 -19.70
N VAL A 558 -21.73 19.48 -19.43
CA VAL A 558 -21.21 19.28 -18.07
C VAL A 558 -21.73 20.33 -17.10
N ASN A 559 -21.58 21.61 -17.44
CA ASN A 559 -22.00 22.71 -16.58
C ASN A 559 -23.52 22.77 -16.37
N GLU A 560 -24.31 22.44 -17.40
CA GLU A 560 -25.77 22.51 -17.35
C GLU A 560 -26.41 21.27 -16.68
N HIS A 561 -25.88 20.07 -16.92
CA HIS A 561 -26.54 18.81 -16.55
C HIS A 561 -25.71 17.94 -15.59
N VAL A 562 -24.41 17.76 -15.84
CA VAL A 562 -23.57 16.88 -15.00
C VAL A 562 -23.41 17.45 -13.58
N PHE A 563 -23.23 18.77 -13.45
CA PHE A 563 -23.11 19.42 -12.14
C PHE A 563 -24.45 19.68 -11.44
N SER A 564 -25.58 19.30 -12.05
CA SER A 564 -26.90 19.43 -11.42
C SER A 564 -27.17 18.38 -10.33
N TYR A 565 -26.45 17.25 -10.34
CA TYR A 565 -26.55 16.21 -9.32
C TYR A 565 -25.20 15.96 -8.66
N GLN A 566 -25.18 15.81 -7.33
CA GLN A 566 -23.96 15.54 -6.58
C GLN A 566 -23.29 14.23 -7.03
N GLY A 567 -24.07 13.17 -7.30
CA GLY A 567 -23.53 11.89 -7.76
C GLY A 567 -22.79 11.98 -9.09
N THR A 568 -23.34 12.69 -10.09
CA THR A 568 -22.71 12.85 -11.40
C THR A 568 -21.58 13.87 -11.39
N HIS A 569 -21.66 14.92 -10.55
CA HIS A 569 -20.55 15.83 -10.29
C HIS A 569 -19.32 15.07 -9.78
N ASP A 570 -19.55 14.21 -8.79
CA ASP A 570 -18.50 13.42 -8.16
C ASP A 570 -17.91 12.38 -9.11
N TYR A 571 -18.76 11.72 -9.89
CA TYR A 571 -18.34 10.77 -10.92
C TYR A 571 -17.58 11.43 -12.07
N PHE A 572 -17.95 12.66 -12.45
CA PHE A 572 -17.24 13.43 -13.45
C PHE A 572 -15.81 13.70 -13.03
N TRP A 573 -15.58 14.22 -11.83
CA TRP A 573 -14.21 14.52 -11.38
C TRP A 573 -13.38 13.25 -11.21
N GLU A 574 -13.96 12.15 -10.75
CA GLU A 574 -13.30 10.84 -10.73
C GLU A 574 -12.82 10.42 -12.13
N THR A 575 -13.69 10.58 -13.12
CA THR A 575 -13.40 10.25 -14.52
C THR A 575 -12.36 11.20 -15.12
N ILE A 576 -12.47 12.51 -14.86
CA ILE A 576 -11.53 13.50 -15.36
C ILE A 576 -10.14 13.28 -14.78
N LEU A 577 -10.04 12.97 -13.48
CA LEU A 577 -8.76 12.69 -12.82
C LEU A 577 -8.00 11.55 -13.49
N ALA A 578 -8.70 10.54 -14.01
CA ALA A 578 -8.09 9.49 -14.82
C ALA A 578 -7.46 10.03 -16.11
N VAL A 579 -8.08 10.99 -16.81
CA VAL A 579 -7.59 11.47 -18.12
C VAL A 579 -6.71 12.72 -18.08
N THR A 580 -6.47 13.29 -16.89
CA THR A 580 -5.72 14.55 -16.76
C THR A 580 -4.31 14.54 -17.38
N GLY A 581 -3.63 13.39 -17.38
CA GLY A 581 -2.29 13.20 -17.95
C GLY A 581 -2.23 13.07 -19.48
N ILE A 582 -3.37 13.13 -20.18
CA ILE A 582 -3.47 12.97 -21.63
C ILE A 582 -3.37 14.36 -22.32
N PRO A 583 -2.30 14.66 -23.10
CA PRO A 583 -2.05 15.99 -23.63
C PRO A 583 -3.18 16.62 -24.44
N ASN A 584 -3.78 15.85 -25.34
CA ASN A 584 -4.79 16.35 -26.26
C ASN A 584 -6.22 16.23 -25.72
N HIS A 585 -6.42 15.74 -24.48
CA HIS A 585 -7.75 15.64 -23.90
C HIS A 585 -8.27 17.03 -23.51
N PHE A 586 -9.52 17.34 -23.88
CA PHE A 586 -10.10 18.66 -23.63
C PHE A 586 -10.12 19.04 -22.13
N PHE A 587 -10.42 18.08 -21.27
CA PHE A 587 -10.40 18.22 -19.80
C PHE A 587 -9.06 17.78 -19.16
N ASN A 588 -7.93 17.95 -19.84
CA ASN A 588 -6.62 17.63 -19.28
C ASN A 588 -6.26 18.50 -18.05
N ALA A 589 -5.07 18.29 -17.49
CA ALA A 589 -4.64 19.04 -16.31
C ALA A 589 -4.51 20.56 -16.50
N HIS A 590 -4.35 21.09 -17.73
CA HIS A 590 -4.44 22.54 -17.96
C HIS A 590 -5.86 23.04 -17.70
N SER A 591 -6.88 22.33 -18.18
CA SER A 591 -8.28 22.67 -17.88
C SER A 591 -8.59 22.59 -16.38
N LEU A 592 -8.06 21.58 -15.68
CA LEU A 592 -8.20 21.46 -14.23
C LEU A 592 -7.54 22.66 -13.51
N HIS A 593 -6.31 22.99 -13.89
CA HIS A 593 -5.58 24.11 -13.32
C HIS A 593 -6.29 25.45 -13.57
N ASP A 594 -6.74 25.71 -14.80
CA ASP A 594 -7.47 26.92 -15.15
C ASP A 594 -8.82 27.04 -14.42
N HIS A 595 -9.40 25.92 -13.99
CA HIS A 595 -10.59 25.91 -13.15
C HIS A 595 -10.23 26.27 -11.70
N LEU A 596 -9.29 25.56 -11.09
CA LEU A 596 -8.97 25.67 -9.66
C LEU A 596 -8.21 26.94 -9.27
N ILE A 597 -7.33 27.45 -10.14
CA ILE A 597 -6.49 28.63 -9.86
C ILE A 597 -7.32 29.92 -9.70
N LYS A 598 -8.53 29.96 -10.28
CA LYS A 598 -9.43 31.12 -10.23
C LYS A 598 -10.18 31.26 -8.91
N HIS A 599 -10.25 30.19 -8.12
CA HIS A 599 -10.96 30.20 -6.85
C HIS A 599 -10.13 30.85 -5.74
N SER A 600 -10.80 31.58 -4.87
CA SER A 600 -10.21 31.98 -3.59
C SER A 600 -9.87 30.73 -2.78
N LEU A 601 -8.90 30.81 -1.85
CA LEU A 601 -8.59 29.73 -0.92
C LEU A 601 -9.86 29.14 -0.25
N PRO A 602 -10.76 29.95 0.35
CA PRO A 602 -11.95 29.40 1.01
C PRO A 602 -12.98 28.80 0.04
N ASP A 603 -13.08 29.29 -1.20
CA ASP A 603 -13.98 28.71 -2.22
C ASP A 603 -13.44 27.38 -2.77
N ARG A 604 -12.13 27.30 -2.99
CA ARG A 604 -11.48 26.05 -3.41
C ARG A 604 -11.60 25.01 -2.31
N ASP A 605 -11.41 25.41 -1.06
CA ASP A 605 -11.57 24.52 0.08
C ASP A 605 -13.01 24.04 0.27
N ALA A 606 -14.01 24.87 -0.03
CA ALA A 606 -15.42 24.50 0.07
C ALA A 606 -15.86 23.47 -0.99
N ASN A 607 -15.20 23.44 -2.15
CA ASN A 607 -15.58 22.58 -3.27
C ASN A 607 -14.57 21.45 -3.49
N TRP A 608 -13.35 21.80 -3.93
CA TRP A 608 -12.32 20.85 -4.35
C TRP A 608 -11.73 20.07 -3.17
N THR A 609 -11.31 20.76 -2.10
CA THR A 609 -10.67 20.11 -0.95
C THR A 609 -11.61 19.14 -0.25
N GLN A 610 -12.90 19.49 -0.10
CA GLN A 610 -13.89 18.57 0.46
C GLN A 610 -14.14 17.36 -0.45
N PHE A 611 -14.18 17.57 -1.77
CA PHE A 611 -14.38 16.50 -2.75
C PHE A 611 -13.28 15.43 -2.71
N ILE A 612 -12.00 15.84 -2.68
CA ILE A 612 -10.87 14.89 -2.75
C ILE A 612 -10.58 14.14 -1.44
N LYS A 613 -11.15 14.56 -0.30
CA LYS A 613 -10.89 14.00 1.04
C LYS A 613 -10.93 12.46 1.11
N HIS A 614 -11.96 11.86 0.52
CA HIS A 614 -12.22 10.42 0.56
C HIS A 614 -11.84 9.71 -0.74
N ARG A 615 -11.07 10.37 -1.60
CA ARG A 615 -10.71 9.86 -2.92
C ARG A 615 -9.37 9.15 -2.93
N TYR A 616 -8.69 8.98 -1.80
CA TYR A 616 -7.49 8.15 -1.70
C TYR A 616 -7.88 6.76 -1.20
N THR A 617 -8.48 5.96 -2.09
CA THR A 617 -8.86 4.56 -1.86
C THR A 617 -8.29 3.68 -2.97
N ASP A 618 -8.12 2.38 -2.74
CA ASP A 618 -7.47 1.46 -3.70
C ASP A 618 -8.13 1.44 -5.08
N GLU A 619 -9.43 1.70 -5.14
CA GLU A 619 -10.21 1.72 -6.38
C GLU A 619 -10.23 3.10 -7.10
N SER A 620 -9.59 4.12 -6.54
CA SER A 620 -9.67 5.51 -7.03
C SER A 620 -8.61 5.88 -8.08
N SER A 621 -8.94 6.80 -8.98
CA SER A 621 -8.02 7.38 -9.97
C SER A 621 -6.89 8.18 -9.31
N VAL A 622 -7.15 8.75 -8.14
CA VAL A 622 -6.18 9.48 -7.34
C VAL A 622 -5.07 8.55 -6.84
N LYS A 623 -5.44 7.46 -6.15
CA LYS A 623 -4.48 6.46 -5.64
C LYS A 623 -3.63 5.90 -6.76
N ARG A 624 -4.27 5.56 -7.87
CA ARG A 624 -3.65 5.03 -9.09
C ARG A 624 -2.62 5.97 -9.72
N LEU A 625 -2.94 7.27 -9.82
CA LEU A 625 -2.02 8.27 -10.32
C LEU A 625 -0.80 8.41 -9.40
N ILE A 626 -1.01 8.41 -8.08
CA ILE A 626 0.04 8.48 -7.06
C ILE A 626 0.95 7.24 -7.14
N ASP A 627 0.38 6.04 -7.16
CA ASP A 627 1.15 4.80 -7.19
C ASP A 627 1.96 4.66 -8.48
N TRP A 628 1.39 5.07 -9.61
CA TRP A 628 2.11 5.12 -10.88
C TRP A 628 3.28 6.11 -10.82
N ALA A 629 3.05 7.32 -10.32
CA ALA A 629 4.07 8.38 -10.26
C ALA A 629 5.17 8.07 -9.24
N TRP A 630 4.81 7.51 -8.08
CA TRP A 630 5.76 7.17 -7.02
C TRP A 630 6.61 5.94 -7.37
N ASN A 631 6.07 4.98 -8.12
CA ASN A 631 6.83 3.81 -8.56
C ASN A 631 8.14 4.23 -9.29
N GLN A 632 9.26 3.60 -8.92
CA GLN A 632 10.60 3.92 -9.45
C GLN A 632 10.94 3.18 -10.77
N THR A 633 9.97 2.59 -11.47
CA THR A 633 10.16 2.05 -12.83
C THR A 633 10.59 3.12 -13.82
N ASP A 634 11.32 2.73 -14.87
CA ASP A 634 11.76 3.66 -15.92
C ASP A 634 10.55 4.29 -16.63
N LYS A 635 10.52 5.62 -16.62
CA LYS A 635 9.50 6.47 -17.25
C LYS A 635 10.09 7.34 -18.36
N SER A 636 11.28 7.01 -18.87
CA SER A 636 11.97 7.78 -19.91
C SER A 636 11.17 7.92 -21.21
N HIS A 637 10.37 6.92 -21.54
CA HIS A 637 9.49 6.87 -22.72
C HIS A 637 8.29 7.82 -22.66
N ILE A 638 7.89 8.27 -21.47
CA ILE A 638 6.73 9.15 -21.29
C ILE A 638 7.11 10.58 -21.70
N SER A 639 6.21 11.20 -22.47
CA SER A 639 6.41 12.56 -22.98
C SER A 639 6.49 13.59 -21.84
N ASP A 640 7.34 14.61 -22.01
CA ASP A 640 7.45 15.71 -21.05
C ASP A 640 6.11 16.40 -20.77
N GLU A 641 5.22 16.49 -21.76
CA GLU A 641 3.90 17.09 -21.59
C GLU A 641 3.00 16.23 -20.70
N SER A 642 2.98 14.91 -20.88
CA SER A 642 2.26 14.00 -19.99
C SER A 642 2.79 14.05 -18.57
N ILE A 643 4.12 14.09 -18.39
CA ILE A 643 4.73 14.26 -17.06
C ILE A 643 4.30 15.59 -16.42
N LEU A 644 4.33 16.69 -17.19
CA LEU A 644 3.91 18.00 -16.70
C LEU A 644 2.43 17.99 -16.27
N LEU A 645 1.55 17.43 -17.09
CA LEU A 645 0.11 17.36 -16.81
C LEU A 645 -0.18 16.51 -15.57
N SER A 646 0.38 15.31 -15.48
CA SER A 646 0.25 14.47 -14.28
C SER A 646 0.79 15.19 -13.03
N SER A 647 1.90 15.92 -13.16
CA SER A 647 2.46 16.70 -12.06
C SER A 647 1.55 17.85 -11.62
N MET A 648 0.89 18.52 -12.57
CA MET A 648 -0.10 19.57 -12.25
C MET A 648 -1.29 19.00 -11.47
N THR A 649 -1.79 17.82 -11.85
CA THR A 649 -2.86 17.14 -11.11
C THR A 649 -2.42 16.76 -9.69
N LEU A 650 -1.26 16.11 -9.55
CA LEU A 650 -0.69 15.76 -8.23
C LEU A 650 -0.49 16.99 -7.34
N THR A 651 -0.06 18.12 -7.93
CA THR A 651 0.10 19.39 -7.21
C THR A 651 -1.24 19.90 -6.63
N TRP A 652 -2.35 19.72 -7.34
CA TRP A 652 -3.68 20.09 -6.84
C TRP A 652 -4.20 19.17 -5.73
N PHE A 653 -3.60 18.00 -5.51
CA PHE A 653 -3.90 17.18 -4.33
C PHE A 653 -3.30 17.76 -3.05
N HIS A 654 -2.33 18.67 -3.13
CA HIS A 654 -1.76 19.31 -1.94
C HIS A 654 -2.74 20.21 -1.19
N THR A 655 -3.88 20.61 -1.79
CA THR A 655 -4.92 21.36 -1.08
C THR A 655 -5.62 20.51 -0.01
N SER A 656 -5.50 19.18 -0.11
CA SER A 656 -6.21 18.18 0.69
C SER A 656 -5.98 18.33 2.20
N THR A 657 -7.06 18.13 2.95
CA THR A 657 -7.05 17.90 4.40
C THR A 657 -6.76 16.46 4.78
N ASN A 658 -6.86 15.51 3.85
CA ASN A 658 -6.33 14.17 4.00
C ASN A 658 -4.80 14.25 3.84
N ARG A 659 -4.08 14.06 4.96
CA ARG A 659 -2.62 14.18 5.04
C ARG A 659 -1.92 13.09 4.25
N GLU A 660 -2.44 11.86 4.29
CA GLU A 660 -1.90 10.74 3.53
C GLU A 660 -1.95 11.04 2.02
N LEU A 661 -3.07 11.57 1.51
CA LEU A 661 -3.17 12.01 0.13
C LEU A 661 -2.11 13.09 -0.21
N ARG A 662 -1.97 14.10 0.65
CA ARG A 662 -1.02 15.21 0.46
C ARG A 662 0.44 14.75 0.48
N ASP A 663 0.81 13.92 1.45
CA ASP A 663 2.17 13.45 1.68
C ASP A 663 2.58 12.43 0.60
N CYS A 664 1.72 11.46 0.27
CA CYS A 664 1.96 10.50 -0.81
C CYS A 664 2.09 11.20 -2.17
N SER A 665 1.27 12.24 -2.45
CA SER A 665 1.40 13.05 -3.67
C SER A 665 2.73 13.80 -3.74
N THR A 666 3.25 14.26 -2.59
CA THR A 666 4.58 14.90 -2.51
C THR A 666 5.68 13.91 -2.90
N LYS A 667 5.66 12.68 -2.36
CA LYS A 667 6.63 11.63 -2.71
C LYS A 667 6.52 11.19 -4.17
N ALA A 668 5.30 11.09 -4.67
CA ALA A 668 5.02 10.76 -6.07
C ALA A 668 5.61 11.79 -7.03
N LEU A 669 5.45 13.09 -6.74
CA LEU A 669 6.05 14.17 -7.52
C LEU A 669 7.58 14.14 -7.49
N VAL A 670 8.20 13.90 -6.31
CA VAL A 670 9.66 13.77 -6.21
C VAL A 670 10.16 12.63 -7.10
N SER A 671 9.53 11.45 -7.01
CA SER A 671 9.89 10.28 -7.82
C SER A 671 9.75 10.56 -9.32
N LEU A 672 8.68 11.25 -9.72
CA LEU A 672 8.40 11.57 -11.13
C LEU A 672 9.35 12.62 -11.73
N LEU A 673 9.81 13.58 -10.93
CA LEU A 673 10.52 14.78 -11.39
C LEU A 673 12.02 14.82 -11.05
N GLN A 674 12.56 13.93 -10.21
CA GLN A 674 13.95 13.99 -9.74
C GLN A 674 15.01 14.08 -10.86
N ASP A 675 14.77 13.47 -12.04
CA ASP A 675 15.68 13.54 -13.20
C ASP A 675 15.13 14.41 -14.36
N ARG A 676 14.13 15.25 -14.08
CA ARG A 676 13.44 16.13 -15.04
C ARG A 676 13.29 17.56 -14.48
N LEU A 677 14.39 18.16 -14.04
CA LEU A 677 14.37 19.48 -13.38
C LEU A 677 13.83 20.59 -14.31
N HIS A 678 14.03 20.46 -15.62
CA HIS A 678 13.43 21.37 -16.60
C HIS A 678 11.89 21.36 -16.60
N ILE A 679 11.25 20.22 -16.28
CA ILE A 679 9.78 20.13 -16.11
C ILE A 679 9.37 20.69 -14.76
N LEU A 680 10.13 20.39 -13.69
CA LEU A 680 9.89 20.96 -12.38
C LEU A 680 9.88 22.50 -12.42
N ILE A 681 10.83 23.13 -13.13
CA ILE A 681 10.84 24.60 -13.31
C ILE A 681 9.57 25.08 -14.04
N LYS A 682 9.09 24.36 -15.07
CA LYS A 682 7.83 24.70 -15.76
C LYS A 682 6.62 24.57 -14.82
N LEU A 683 6.59 23.54 -13.98
CA LEU A 683 5.55 23.32 -12.99
C LEU A 683 5.53 24.45 -11.97
N LEU A 684 6.68 24.78 -11.38
CA LEU A 684 6.80 25.88 -10.41
C LEU A 684 6.29 27.20 -11.01
N LYS A 685 6.64 27.51 -12.26
CA LYS A 685 6.17 28.71 -12.98
C LYS A 685 4.65 28.76 -13.13
N LYS A 686 4.00 27.63 -13.39
CA LYS A 686 2.53 27.55 -13.51
C LYS A 686 1.82 27.85 -12.20
N PHE A 687 2.46 27.60 -11.06
CA PHE A 687 1.87 27.77 -9.73
C PHE A 687 2.38 29.00 -8.97
N GLU A 688 3.19 29.89 -9.59
CA GLU A 688 3.72 31.10 -8.94
C GLU A 688 2.63 31.99 -8.31
N THR A 689 1.44 32.03 -8.91
CA THR A 689 0.31 32.86 -8.44
C THR A 689 -0.71 32.10 -7.61
N VAL A 690 -0.41 30.86 -7.19
CA VAL A 690 -1.35 30.07 -6.37
C VAL A 690 -1.53 30.74 -5.01
N ASN A 691 -2.78 30.88 -4.56
CA ASN A 691 -3.13 31.48 -3.28
C ASN A 691 -3.27 30.46 -2.14
N ASP A 692 -2.77 29.23 -2.32
CA ASP A 692 -2.77 28.16 -1.31
C ASP A 692 -1.35 27.91 -0.79
N PRO A 693 -1.03 28.31 0.46
CA PRO A 693 0.28 28.06 1.03
C PRO A 693 0.65 26.57 1.08
N TYR A 694 -0.30 25.65 1.29
CA TYR A 694 -0.08 24.20 1.27
C TYR A 694 0.30 23.66 -0.12
N VAL A 695 -0.11 24.33 -1.19
CA VAL A 695 0.31 23.91 -2.54
C VAL A 695 1.73 24.39 -2.79
N TYR A 696 2.00 25.64 -2.41
CA TYR A 696 3.26 26.29 -2.72
C TYR A 696 4.41 25.71 -1.89
N ASP A 697 4.24 25.52 -0.57
CA ASP A 697 5.28 24.92 0.27
C ASP A 697 5.65 23.49 -0.15
N ARG A 698 4.65 22.67 -0.51
CA ARG A 698 4.85 21.30 -0.99
C ARG A 698 5.52 21.24 -2.35
N LEU A 699 5.28 22.21 -3.24
CA LEU A 699 6.04 22.31 -4.49
C LEU A 699 7.53 22.60 -4.24
N PHE A 700 7.88 23.41 -3.25
CA PHE A 700 9.28 23.62 -2.88
C PHE A 700 9.86 22.41 -2.14
N ALA A 701 9.08 21.70 -1.32
CA ALA A 701 9.48 20.42 -0.75
C ALA A 701 9.82 19.41 -1.87
N VAL A 702 8.98 19.32 -2.91
CA VAL A 702 9.25 18.53 -4.12
C VAL A 702 10.54 19.00 -4.79
N ALA A 703 10.72 20.30 -4.97
CA ALA A 703 11.93 20.83 -5.59
C ALA A 703 13.20 20.46 -4.82
N TYR A 704 13.13 20.50 -3.48
CA TYR A 704 14.22 20.06 -2.61
C TYR A 704 14.48 18.56 -2.74
N GLY A 705 13.45 17.73 -2.62
CA GLY A 705 13.56 16.27 -2.83
C GLY A 705 14.16 15.91 -4.19
N CYS A 706 13.72 16.55 -5.27
CA CYS A 706 14.27 16.36 -6.62
C CYS A 706 15.74 16.79 -6.70
N ALA A 707 16.10 17.95 -6.13
CA ALA A 707 17.47 18.46 -6.17
C ALA A 707 18.45 17.49 -5.48
N ILE A 708 18.08 16.95 -4.31
CA ILE A 708 18.94 16.02 -3.55
C ILE A 708 19.09 14.66 -4.26
N ARG A 709 18.04 14.21 -4.95
CA ARG A 709 17.98 12.88 -5.56
C ARG A 709 18.41 12.81 -7.03
N THR A 710 18.55 13.96 -7.70
CA THR A 710 18.84 14.00 -9.14
C THR A 710 20.19 13.39 -9.49
N ASN A 711 20.23 12.65 -10.60
CA ASN A 711 21.47 12.24 -11.25
C ASN A 711 22.00 13.32 -12.20
N LYS A 712 21.18 14.31 -12.58
CA LYS A 712 21.52 15.39 -13.53
C LYS A 712 21.92 16.66 -12.81
N LYS A 713 23.03 16.58 -12.06
CA LYS A 713 23.46 17.69 -11.19
C LYS A 713 23.76 18.99 -11.96
N GLU A 714 24.10 18.90 -13.24
CA GLU A 714 24.29 20.04 -14.13
C GLU A 714 23.05 20.93 -14.30
N GLU A 715 21.84 20.38 -14.11
CA GLU A 715 20.59 21.14 -14.18
C GLU A 715 20.30 21.93 -12.88
N LEU A 716 20.99 21.63 -11.77
CA LEU A 716 20.75 22.25 -10.46
C LEU A 716 20.94 23.77 -10.46
N ALA A 717 21.93 24.27 -11.21
CA ALA A 717 22.18 25.71 -11.31
C ALA A 717 20.99 26.48 -11.90
N SER A 718 20.28 25.87 -12.85
CA SER A 718 19.09 26.49 -13.47
C SER A 718 17.90 26.52 -12.52
N LEU A 719 17.71 25.45 -11.74
CA LEU A 719 16.68 25.39 -10.71
C LEU A 719 16.95 26.41 -9.59
N SER A 720 18.21 26.48 -9.12
CA SER A 720 18.64 27.43 -8.10
C SER A 720 18.51 28.89 -8.53
N ASP A 721 18.88 29.22 -9.76
CA ASP A 721 18.66 30.57 -10.30
C ASP A 721 17.17 30.92 -10.34
N TYR A 722 16.33 30.02 -10.87
CA TYR A 722 14.88 30.23 -10.85
C TYR A 722 14.35 30.48 -9.43
N ILE A 723 14.70 29.63 -8.47
CA ILE A 723 14.26 29.76 -7.07
C ILE A 723 14.74 31.10 -6.48
N TYR A 724 16.00 31.50 -6.73
CA TYR A 724 16.54 32.76 -6.26
C TYR A 724 15.76 33.96 -6.81
N GLN A 725 15.51 34.01 -8.13
CA GLN A 725 14.72 35.09 -8.74
C GLN A 725 13.28 35.13 -8.18
N THR A 726 12.67 33.95 -7.97
CA THR A 726 11.26 33.86 -7.58
C THR A 726 11.03 34.15 -6.10
N ILE A 727 11.93 33.73 -5.20
CA ILE A 727 11.73 33.79 -3.74
C ILE A 727 12.55 34.86 -3.03
N PHE A 728 13.82 35.06 -3.40
CA PHE A 728 14.75 35.86 -2.59
C PHE A 728 15.09 37.22 -3.21
N LYS A 729 15.33 37.28 -4.52
CA LYS A 729 15.87 38.46 -5.18
C LYS A 729 14.86 39.59 -5.31
N ASP A 730 15.30 40.82 -5.00
CA ASP A 730 14.57 42.08 -5.20
C ASP A 730 13.14 42.07 -4.64
N LYS A 731 12.92 41.33 -3.53
CA LYS A 731 11.62 41.25 -2.87
C LYS A 731 11.46 42.35 -1.82
N ASP A 732 10.27 42.95 -1.81
CA ASP A 732 9.86 43.79 -0.70
C ASP A 732 9.75 42.97 0.59
N GLU A 733 9.20 41.77 0.48
CA GLU A 733 9.12 40.76 1.53
C GLU A 733 9.43 39.38 0.92
N VAL A 734 10.42 38.67 1.47
CA VAL A 734 10.66 37.25 1.12
C VAL A 734 9.45 36.46 1.60
N TYR A 735 8.88 35.62 0.73
CA TYR A 735 7.61 34.93 1.00
C TYR A 735 7.59 34.33 2.41
N PRO A 736 6.73 34.81 3.33
CA PRO A 736 6.83 34.54 4.75
C PRO A 736 6.20 33.19 5.09
N HIS A 737 6.88 32.11 4.70
CA HIS A 737 6.51 30.75 5.02
C HIS A 737 7.77 29.94 5.32
N VAL A 738 7.93 29.54 6.59
CA VAL A 738 9.21 29.05 7.12
C VAL A 738 9.71 27.79 6.40
N LEU A 739 8.84 26.81 6.15
CA LEU A 739 9.21 25.58 5.46
C LEU A 739 9.54 25.82 3.98
N LEU A 740 8.83 26.74 3.33
CA LEU A 740 9.09 27.06 1.92
C LEU A 740 10.48 27.67 1.77
N ARG A 741 10.83 28.61 2.66
CA ARG A 741 12.17 29.22 2.70
C ARG A 741 13.26 28.17 2.96
N ASP A 742 13.01 27.23 3.86
CA ASP A 742 13.94 26.12 4.16
C ASP A 742 14.19 25.26 2.92
N TYR A 743 13.13 24.78 2.26
CA TYR A 743 13.26 23.99 1.04
C TYR A 743 13.93 24.76 -0.11
N ALA A 744 13.56 26.03 -0.30
CA ALA A 744 14.14 26.90 -1.32
C ALA A 744 15.64 27.12 -1.09
N ARG A 745 16.04 27.45 0.15
CA ARG A 745 17.44 27.55 0.56
C ARG A 745 18.17 26.23 0.38
N GLY A 746 17.55 25.11 0.80
CA GLY A 746 18.13 23.78 0.72
C GLY A 746 18.55 23.38 -0.71
N VAL A 747 17.73 23.71 -1.72
CA VAL A 747 18.09 23.49 -3.13
C VAL A 747 19.36 24.26 -3.53
N ILE A 748 19.45 25.53 -3.11
CA ILE A 748 20.57 26.41 -3.43
C ILE A 748 21.85 25.96 -2.71
N GLU A 749 21.76 25.66 -1.41
CA GLU A 749 22.88 25.15 -0.60
C GLU A 749 23.40 23.82 -1.16
N PHE A 750 22.51 22.90 -1.57
CA PHE A 750 22.91 21.64 -2.19
C PHE A 750 23.58 21.82 -3.55
N THR A 751 23.13 22.80 -4.33
CA THR A 751 23.75 23.16 -5.61
C THR A 751 25.18 23.63 -5.40
N ASN A 752 25.40 24.50 -4.41
CA ASN A 752 26.71 24.98 -4.02
C ASN A 752 27.61 23.83 -3.49
N PHE A 753 27.08 22.99 -2.61
CA PHE A 753 27.77 21.79 -2.11
C PHE A 753 28.19 20.84 -3.23
N SER A 754 27.32 20.66 -4.24
CA SER A 754 27.60 19.82 -5.41
C SER A 754 28.65 20.41 -6.37
N GLY A 755 29.22 21.59 -6.06
CA GLY A 755 30.31 22.21 -6.82
C GLY A 755 29.86 23.04 -8.02
N PHE A 756 28.57 23.36 -8.14
CA PHE A 756 28.06 24.19 -9.23
C PHE A 756 28.05 25.67 -8.83
N LYS A 757 28.56 26.53 -9.73
CA LYS A 757 28.67 27.97 -9.48
C LYS A 757 27.30 28.64 -9.55
N LEU A 758 26.96 29.41 -8.52
CA LEU A 758 25.77 30.27 -8.47
C LEU A 758 26.08 31.67 -9.01
N PRO A 759 25.11 32.35 -9.66
CA PRO A 759 25.28 33.71 -10.17
C PRO A 759 25.03 34.81 -9.12
N PHE A 760 24.80 34.44 -7.86
CA PHE A 760 24.47 35.31 -6.73
C PHE A 760 25.21 34.85 -5.46
N ASP A 761 25.19 35.68 -4.41
CA ASP A 761 25.80 35.35 -3.11
C ASP A 761 24.89 34.38 -2.32
N ILE A 762 25.48 33.35 -1.72
CA ILE A 762 24.74 32.39 -0.91
C ILE A 762 24.25 33.00 0.40
N GLU A 763 24.90 34.05 0.89
CA GLU A 763 24.46 34.75 2.10
C GLU A 763 23.11 35.46 1.89
N ASP A 764 22.74 35.80 0.64
CA ASP A 764 21.43 36.39 0.32
C ASP A 764 20.25 35.45 0.59
N VAL A 765 20.50 34.14 0.72
CA VAL A 765 19.47 33.11 0.91
C VAL A 765 19.50 32.50 2.32
N ARG A 766 20.27 33.08 3.24
CA ARG A 766 20.36 32.63 4.64
C ARG A 766 19.57 33.58 5.56
N PRO A 767 18.97 33.08 6.65
CA PRO A 767 18.28 33.93 7.62
C PRO A 767 19.24 34.88 8.37
N PRO A 768 18.75 35.99 8.94
CA PRO A 768 17.35 36.45 8.91
C PRO A 768 16.95 36.99 7.54
N TYR A 769 15.70 36.73 7.13
CA TYR A 769 15.16 37.22 5.86
C TYR A 769 14.44 38.56 6.07
N LYS A 770 14.05 39.18 4.95
CA LYS A 770 13.27 40.42 4.97
C LYS A 770 11.78 40.10 5.03
N SER A 771 11.15 40.27 6.20
CA SER A 771 9.69 40.29 6.34
C SER A 771 9.21 41.29 7.38
N SER A 772 7.99 41.78 7.16
CA SER A 772 7.32 42.75 8.03
C SER A 772 6.64 42.05 9.22
N PHE A 773 6.43 42.79 10.30
CA PHE A 773 5.67 42.33 11.45
C PHE A 773 4.52 43.32 11.74
N PRO A 774 3.28 42.86 12.03
CA PRO A 774 2.17 43.77 12.32
C PRO A 774 2.38 44.57 13.61
N ASP A 775 2.05 45.87 13.56
CA ASP A 775 2.18 46.79 14.71
C ASP A 775 0.99 46.71 15.69
N GLN A 776 -0.15 46.18 15.24
CA GLN A 776 -1.39 46.08 16.04
C GLN A 776 -1.84 44.63 16.11
N ILE A 777 -2.17 44.19 17.33
CA ILE A 777 -2.65 42.84 17.62
C ILE A 777 -3.91 42.98 18.48
N MET A 778 -4.96 42.25 18.13
CA MET A 778 -6.22 42.25 18.89
C MET A 778 -6.05 41.65 20.30
N THR A 779 -6.78 42.21 21.27
CA THR A 779 -6.92 41.58 22.59
C THR A 779 -7.85 40.37 22.55
N ASN A 780 -7.83 39.55 23.60
CA ASN A 780 -8.74 38.40 23.71
C ASN A 780 -10.21 38.82 23.63
N GLU A 781 -10.58 39.96 24.22
CA GLU A 781 -11.94 40.50 24.17
C GLU A 781 -12.35 40.92 22.77
N GLU A 782 -11.42 41.49 21.99
CA GLU A 782 -11.65 41.88 20.60
C GLU A 782 -11.83 40.66 19.70
N VAL A 783 -10.98 39.63 19.86
CA VAL A 783 -11.12 38.35 19.16
C VAL A 783 -12.47 37.70 19.45
N ASP A 784 -12.87 37.64 20.72
CA ASP A 784 -14.15 37.04 21.10
C ASP A 784 -15.34 37.84 20.55
N LYS A 785 -15.26 39.16 20.60
CA LYS A 785 -16.32 40.02 20.06
C LYS A 785 -16.48 39.87 18.54
N ASN A 786 -15.38 39.71 17.81
CA ASN A 786 -15.40 39.66 16.35
C ASN A 786 -15.72 38.26 15.80
N TYR A 787 -15.25 37.20 16.47
CA TYR A 787 -15.26 35.86 15.88
C TYR A 787 -15.95 34.78 16.71
N LYS A 788 -16.33 35.03 17.97
CA LYS A 788 -16.98 34.01 18.80
C LYS A 788 -18.49 34.13 18.72
N PHE A 789 -19.16 33.03 18.37
CA PHE A 789 -20.62 32.95 18.45
C PHE A 789 -21.08 32.65 19.88
N ASP A 790 -22.17 33.27 20.29
CA ASP A 790 -22.83 33.00 21.57
C ASP A 790 -23.65 31.71 21.49
N TYR A 791 -23.27 30.69 22.27
CA TYR A 791 -23.95 29.40 22.32
C TYR A 791 -25.41 29.49 22.80
N GLU A 792 -25.79 30.56 23.51
CA GLU A 792 -27.14 30.77 24.01
C GLU A 792 -28.03 31.56 23.03
N ALA A 793 -27.47 32.01 21.90
CA ALA A 793 -28.22 32.73 20.87
C ALA A 793 -29.33 31.85 20.27
N LYS A 794 -30.53 32.42 20.10
CA LYS A 794 -31.72 31.68 19.61
C LYS A 794 -31.58 31.19 18.16
N ASP A 795 -30.76 31.85 17.37
CA ASP A 795 -30.47 31.57 15.97
C ASP A 795 -29.14 30.81 15.79
N PHE A 796 -28.56 30.31 16.88
CA PHE A 796 -27.33 29.54 16.85
C PHE A 796 -27.50 28.25 16.02
N LYS A 797 -26.73 28.15 14.92
CA LYS A 797 -26.71 26.97 14.08
C LYS A 797 -25.60 26.02 14.56
N LYS A 798 -25.86 24.71 14.49
CA LYS A 798 -24.92 23.68 14.97
C LYS A 798 -23.51 23.82 14.36
N HIS A 799 -23.39 24.11 13.07
CA HIS A 799 -22.10 24.27 12.41
C HIS A 799 -21.29 25.50 12.87
N TYR A 800 -21.89 26.45 13.60
CA TYR A 800 -21.16 27.56 14.20
C TYR A 800 -20.16 27.14 15.29
N TRP A 801 -20.27 25.89 15.80
CA TRP A 801 -19.32 25.31 16.76
C TRP A 801 -17.91 25.31 16.18
N SER A 802 -17.78 25.03 14.89
CA SER A 802 -16.50 24.89 14.20
C SER A 802 -15.65 26.16 14.25
N GLN A 803 -16.28 27.34 14.18
CA GLN A 803 -15.61 28.62 14.32
C GLN A 803 -15.11 28.85 15.75
N ASN A 804 -15.94 28.60 16.76
CA ASN A 804 -15.53 28.70 18.17
C ASN A 804 -14.43 27.68 18.51
N SER A 805 -14.43 26.50 17.88
CA SER A 805 -13.39 25.47 18.04
C SER A 805 -12.03 25.91 17.51
N ILE A 806 -11.94 26.82 16.53
CA ILE A 806 -10.66 27.41 16.11
C ILE A 806 -10.06 28.24 17.24
N ILE A 807 -10.89 29.10 17.86
CA ILE A 807 -10.47 29.99 18.94
C ILE A 807 -10.01 29.17 20.16
N SER A 808 -10.79 28.17 20.57
CA SER A 808 -10.39 27.29 21.69
C SER A 808 -9.13 26.49 21.37
N SER A 809 -9.02 25.96 20.14
CA SER A 809 -7.85 25.20 19.70
C SER A 809 -6.57 26.03 19.66
N MET A 810 -6.64 27.33 19.41
CA MET A 810 -5.49 28.25 19.38
C MET A 810 -5.08 28.76 20.77
N THR A 811 -5.86 28.48 21.81
CA THR A 811 -5.58 29.00 23.16
C THR A 811 -4.29 28.40 23.73
N THR A 812 -3.30 29.25 24.06
CA THR A 812 -2.02 28.86 24.68
C THR A 812 -2.18 28.54 26.16
N GLU A 813 -1.15 28.01 26.85
CA GLU A 813 -1.25 27.47 28.22
C GLU A 813 -1.91 28.43 29.23
N TYR A 814 -1.64 29.73 29.11
CA TYR A 814 -2.20 30.80 29.97
C TYR A 814 -2.87 31.92 29.18
N GLY A 815 -3.05 31.75 27.88
CA GLY A 815 -3.44 32.84 26.97
C GLY A 815 -4.78 33.48 27.32
N ARG A 816 -5.69 32.71 27.92
CA ARG A 816 -7.04 33.15 28.32
C ARG A 816 -7.32 33.02 29.82
N GLY A 817 -6.27 33.09 30.65
CA GLY A 817 -6.33 33.00 32.11
C GLY A 817 -5.83 31.67 32.67
N THR A 818 -6.02 31.44 33.98
CA THR A 818 -5.63 30.20 34.65
C THR A 818 -6.68 29.11 34.48
N GLY A 819 -6.47 28.22 33.52
CA GLY A 819 -7.23 26.97 33.33
C GLY A 819 -7.84 26.82 31.93
N GLY A 820 -7.38 25.81 31.18
CA GLY A 820 -7.88 25.42 29.86
C GLY A 820 -7.09 26.01 28.69
N TYR A 821 -6.41 25.14 27.93
CA TYR A 821 -5.69 25.46 26.68
C TYR A 821 -6.15 24.53 25.55
N GLY A 822 -5.89 24.91 24.31
CA GLY A 822 -6.06 24.02 23.16
C GLY A 822 -4.76 23.27 22.86
N ASP A 823 -4.85 21.99 22.49
CA ASP A 823 -3.66 21.18 22.22
C ASP A 823 -2.76 21.79 21.13
N PHE A 824 -3.37 22.31 20.06
CA PHE A 824 -2.61 23.02 19.02
C PHE A 824 -1.98 24.31 19.57
N GLY A 825 -2.72 25.10 20.34
CA GLY A 825 -2.23 26.34 20.95
C GLY A 825 -1.02 26.11 21.86
N ARG A 826 -1.07 25.11 22.75
CA ARG A 826 0.00 24.81 23.70
C ARG A 826 1.15 24.00 23.10
N TYR A 827 0.85 22.81 22.56
CA TYR A 827 1.89 21.84 22.21
C TYR A 827 2.46 22.05 20.81
N THR A 828 1.79 22.83 19.96
CA THR A 828 2.26 23.10 18.59
C THR A 828 2.66 24.57 18.43
N PHE A 829 1.72 25.50 18.61
CA PHE A 829 1.93 26.92 18.32
C PHE A 829 2.86 27.60 19.33
N GLU A 830 2.55 27.49 20.63
CA GLU A 830 3.39 28.04 21.70
C GLU A 830 4.74 27.35 21.77
N SER A 831 4.78 26.01 21.64
CA SER A 831 6.01 25.23 21.58
C SER A 831 6.97 25.75 20.49
N ALA A 832 6.47 25.92 19.26
CA ALA A 832 7.25 26.40 18.13
C ALA A 832 7.75 27.86 18.27
N LEU A 833 7.27 28.63 19.24
CA LEU A 833 7.63 30.03 19.44
C LEU A 833 8.29 30.29 20.80
N ARG A 834 8.44 29.26 21.63
CA ARG A 834 8.87 29.35 23.04
C ARG A 834 10.26 29.97 23.20
N SER A 835 11.16 29.69 22.26
CA SER A 835 12.56 30.14 22.30
C SER A 835 12.75 31.60 21.88
N TRP A 836 11.71 32.28 21.40
CA TRP A 836 11.78 33.67 20.96
C TRP A 836 11.37 34.66 22.05
N ASP A 837 11.79 35.92 21.90
CA ASP A 837 11.39 37.03 22.77
C ASP A 837 10.02 37.61 22.38
N VAL A 838 8.96 36.81 22.54
CA VAL A 838 7.59 37.14 22.10
C VAL A 838 6.54 36.76 23.14
N ASN A 839 5.38 37.41 23.07
CA ASN A 839 4.18 36.97 23.80
C ASN A 839 3.35 36.04 22.92
N THR A 840 3.39 34.73 23.20
CA THR A 840 2.73 33.70 22.40
C THR A 840 1.21 33.81 22.38
N ASN A 841 0.58 34.42 23.40
CA ASN A 841 -0.86 34.68 23.38
C ASN A 841 -1.24 35.77 22.36
N ASP A 842 -0.49 36.87 22.35
CA ASP A 842 -0.72 37.96 21.40
C ASP A 842 -0.53 37.44 19.96
N LEU A 843 0.50 36.62 19.74
CA LEU A 843 0.71 35.96 18.45
C LEU A 843 -0.41 34.98 18.09
N SER A 844 -0.98 34.28 19.07
CA SER A 844 -2.13 33.40 18.84
C SER A 844 -3.36 34.20 18.38
N ASN A 845 -3.64 35.37 19.00
CA ASN A 845 -4.72 36.25 18.56
C ASN A 845 -4.52 36.77 17.13
N LEU A 846 -3.28 37.14 16.79
CA LEU A 846 -2.92 37.55 15.43
C LEU A 846 -3.10 36.41 14.41
N ALA A 847 -2.74 35.18 14.79
CA ALA A 847 -2.98 34.01 13.94
C ALA A 847 -4.48 33.74 13.76
N ILE A 848 -5.30 33.92 14.80
CA ILE A 848 -6.77 33.82 14.70
C ILE A 848 -7.32 34.87 13.72
N GLU A 849 -6.85 36.12 13.81
CA GLU A 849 -7.19 37.18 12.85
C GLU A 849 -6.86 36.77 11.42
N TRP A 850 -5.64 36.27 11.16
CA TRP A 850 -5.26 35.80 9.83
C TRP A 850 -6.13 34.66 9.33
N ILE A 851 -6.51 33.71 10.18
CA ILE A 851 -7.41 32.59 9.81
C ILE A 851 -8.73 33.11 9.26
N PHE A 852 -9.33 34.12 9.88
CA PHE A 852 -10.64 34.65 9.46
C PHE A 852 -10.54 35.73 8.37
N GLU A 853 -9.61 36.67 8.47
CA GLU A 853 -9.54 37.85 7.59
C GLU A 853 -8.64 37.61 6.37
N LYS A 854 -7.45 37.03 6.57
CA LYS A 854 -6.46 36.84 5.51
C LYS A 854 -6.72 35.58 4.69
N TYR A 855 -6.91 34.45 5.36
CA TYR A 855 -7.16 33.15 4.72
C TYR A 855 -8.66 32.91 4.47
N GLY A 856 -9.54 33.67 5.12
CA GLY A 856 -10.94 33.74 4.77
C GLY A 856 -11.79 32.57 5.26
N TYR A 857 -11.45 31.94 6.39
CA TYR A 857 -12.29 30.86 6.95
C TYR A 857 -13.72 31.37 7.11
N ASN A 858 -14.67 30.62 6.57
CA ASN A 858 -16.07 31.01 6.57
C ASN A 858 -16.91 29.85 7.09
N VAL A 859 -17.54 30.04 8.23
CA VAL A 859 -18.32 29.00 8.90
C VAL A 859 -19.51 28.50 8.07
N GLU A 860 -20.09 29.33 7.21
CA GLU A 860 -21.19 28.90 6.32
C GLU A 860 -20.68 28.00 5.17
N LYS A 861 -19.40 28.09 4.82
CA LYS A 861 -18.77 27.21 3.81
C LYS A 861 -18.11 25.97 4.43
N HIS A 862 -17.46 26.14 5.57
CA HIS A 862 -16.55 25.15 6.15
C HIS A 862 -17.09 24.51 7.42
N GLY A 863 -18.04 25.16 8.11
CA GLY A 863 -18.46 24.77 9.44
C GLY A 863 -19.07 23.37 9.51
N GLU A 864 -19.89 23.00 8.51
CA GLU A 864 -20.51 21.68 8.46
C GLU A 864 -19.47 20.58 8.21
N TYR A 865 -18.52 20.83 7.31
CA TYR A 865 -17.40 19.93 7.05
C TYR A 865 -16.53 19.74 8.30
N ASP A 866 -16.15 20.84 8.96
CA ASP A 866 -15.31 20.81 10.17
C ASP A 866 -16.01 20.06 11.31
N ARG A 867 -17.34 20.24 11.45
CA ARG A 867 -18.13 19.57 12.47
C ARG A 867 -18.22 18.06 12.26
N ASN A 868 -18.32 17.63 10.99
CA ASN A 868 -18.44 16.22 10.62
C ASN A 868 -17.07 15.51 10.48
N THR A 869 -15.97 16.26 10.60
CA THR A 869 -14.61 15.71 10.59
C THR A 869 -14.19 15.39 12.03
N ASN A 870 -14.47 14.16 12.45
CA ASN A 870 -14.19 13.65 13.79
C ASN A 870 -12.67 13.66 14.09
N SER A 871 -12.25 14.42 15.11
CA SER A 871 -10.92 14.38 15.71
C SER A 871 -11.05 13.83 17.13
N HIS A 872 -11.28 12.51 17.25
CA HIS A 872 -11.50 11.85 18.56
C HIS A 872 -10.26 11.12 19.09
N ASP A 873 -9.16 11.13 18.35
CA ASP A 873 -7.91 10.50 18.76
C ASP A 873 -6.91 11.51 19.32
N ARG A 874 -6.15 11.09 20.35
CA ARG A 874 -4.95 11.79 20.84
C ARG A 874 -3.78 11.72 19.84
N ARG A 875 -3.92 10.93 18.77
CA ARG A 875 -2.96 10.82 17.67
C ARG A 875 -3.33 11.82 16.58
N ALA A 876 -2.33 12.29 15.84
CA ALA A 876 -2.54 13.08 14.63
C ALA A 876 -3.55 12.42 13.68
N SER A 877 -4.69 13.09 13.44
CA SER A 877 -5.72 12.62 12.52
C SER A 877 -5.19 12.54 11.09
N THR A 878 -5.52 11.46 10.37
CA THR A 878 -5.27 11.34 8.93
C THR A 878 -6.03 12.40 8.14
N ILE A 879 -7.21 12.80 8.62
CA ILE A 879 -8.06 13.82 7.99
C ILE A 879 -8.20 15.01 8.92
N GLU A 880 -7.75 16.16 8.45
CA GLU A 880 -7.84 17.44 9.15
C GLU A 880 -9.17 18.17 8.86
N ARG A 881 -9.59 19.00 9.81
CA ARG A 881 -10.62 20.02 9.58
C ARG A 881 -10.00 21.20 8.80
N ILE A 882 -10.77 21.95 8.01
CA ILE A 882 -10.27 23.12 7.25
C ILE A 882 -9.72 24.17 8.19
N GLY A 883 -10.36 24.40 9.34
CA GLY A 883 -9.81 25.32 10.33
C GLY A 883 -8.43 24.89 10.86
N LYS A 884 -8.10 23.58 10.88
CA LYS A 884 -6.76 23.08 11.27
C LYS A 884 -5.73 23.31 10.17
N LYS A 885 -6.12 23.13 8.89
CA LYS A 885 -5.29 23.56 7.75
C LYS A 885 -4.90 25.04 7.90
N TYR A 886 -5.84 25.93 8.23
CA TYR A 886 -5.53 27.37 8.33
C TYR A 886 -4.69 27.70 9.56
N GLN A 887 -4.83 26.95 10.65
CA GLN A 887 -3.96 27.04 11.82
C GLN A 887 -2.50 26.72 11.50
N TRP A 888 -2.23 25.65 10.74
CA TRP A 888 -0.88 25.30 10.27
C TRP A 888 -0.30 26.37 9.35
N ILE A 889 -1.09 26.84 8.37
CA ILE A 889 -0.69 27.93 7.47
C ILE A 889 -0.31 29.18 8.29
N ALA A 890 -1.13 29.56 9.27
CA ALA A 890 -0.85 30.70 10.14
C ALA A 890 0.42 30.50 10.98
N LEU A 891 0.66 29.29 11.51
CA LEU A 891 1.87 28.98 12.27
C LEU A 891 3.14 29.12 11.42
N TYR A 892 3.17 28.54 10.22
CA TYR A 892 4.35 28.60 9.36
C TYR A 892 4.68 30.01 8.89
N GLU A 893 3.67 30.85 8.69
CA GLU A 893 3.88 32.27 8.46
C GLU A 893 4.34 33.01 9.71
N MET A 894 3.77 32.69 10.87
CA MET A 894 4.15 33.32 12.14
C MET A 894 5.63 33.07 12.47
N VAL A 895 6.09 31.82 12.38
CA VAL A 895 7.50 31.47 12.63
C VAL A 895 8.43 32.20 11.65
N ALA A 896 8.04 32.30 10.37
CA ALA A 896 8.83 33.03 9.37
C ALA A 896 9.00 34.51 9.74
N ARG A 897 7.91 35.17 10.15
CA ARG A 897 7.96 36.59 10.55
C ARG A 897 8.67 36.80 11.89
N VAL A 898 8.46 35.90 12.85
CA VAL A 898 9.09 35.98 14.18
C VAL A 898 10.60 35.78 14.09
N SER A 899 11.06 34.80 13.30
CA SER A 899 12.49 34.52 13.10
C SER A 899 13.27 35.66 12.43
N ASP A 900 12.60 36.50 11.64
CA ASP A 900 13.21 37.67 10.99
C ASP A 900 13.26 38.91 11.91
N ASN A 901 12.35 39.02 12.87
CA ASN A 901 12.10 40.27 13.61
C ASN A 901 12.43 40.22 15.12
N PHE A 902 12.55 39.02 15.70
CA PHE A 902 12.73 38.85 17.15
C PHE A 902 13.96 38.01 17.48
N LYS A 903 14.53 38.27 18.66
CA LYS A 903 15.65 37.49 19.19
C LYS A 903 15.19 36.09 19.56
N LYS A 904 16.03 35.10 19.24
CA LYS A 904 15.89 33.71 19.66
C LYS A 904 16.98 33.39 20.70
N TYR A 905 16.64 32.55 21.66
CA TYR A 905 17.53 32.08 22.72
C TYR A 905 17.64 30.56 22.68
N GLU A 906 18.67 30.01 23.33
CA GLU A 906 18.83 28.57 23.49
C GLU A 906 17.63 27.96 24.24
N GLU A 907 17.08 26.89 23.68
CA GLU A 907 15.83 26.27 24.13
C GLU A 907 15.90 25.72 25.56
N TRP A 908 17.07 25.18 25.95
CA TRP A 908 17.31 24.59 27.28
C TRP A 908 18.11 25.50 28.22
N GLY A 909 18.34 26.76 27.84
CA GLY A 909 19.02 27.74 28.69
C GLY A 909 18.11 28.17 29.84
N PHE A 910 18.60 28.09 31.08
CA PHE A 910 17.94 28.76 32.20
C PHE A 910 17.86 30.27 31.91
N ASN A 911 16.68 30.87 32.06
CA ASN A 911 16.43 32.32 31.97
C ASN A 911 16.75 33.04 30.63
N LYS A 912 16.74 32.37 29.46
CA LYS A 912 17.04 33.01 28.16
C LYS A 912 18.40 33.75 28.18
N GLU A 913 19.41 33.16 28.79
CA GLU A 913 20.71 33.81 29.04
C GLU A 913 21.60 33.90 27.79
N LYS A 914 21.42 33.02 26.80
CA LYS A 914 22.26 32.95 25.59
C LYS A 914 21.42 33.10 24.32
N GLU A 915 21.68 34.17 23.58
CA GLU A 915 21.09 34.44 22.27
C GLU A 915 21.66 33.46 21.23
N GLU A 916 20.79 32.86 20.42
CA GLU A 916 21.16 31.91 19.37
C GLU A 916 20.47 32.35 18.05
N PRO A 917 21.21 32.60 16.96
CA PRO A 917 20.60 33.00 15.70
C PRO A 917 19.78 31.86 15.10
N TYR A 918 18.61 32.17 14.54
CA TYR A 918 17.80 31.20 13.82
C TYR A 918 18.53 30.70 12.56
N GLN A 919 18.71 29.39 12.44
CA GLN A 919 19.39 28.76 11.29
C GLN A 919 18.45 27.99 10.36
N GLY A 920 17.30 27.51 10.86
CA GLY A 920 16.34 26.74 10.07
C GLY A 920 15.30 26.03 10.94
N PRO A 921 14.26 25.42 10.32
CA PRO A 921 13.09 24.90 11.02
C PRO A 921 13.33 23.59 11.79
N TRP A 922 14.51 22.99 11.69
CA TRP A 922 14.92 21.88 12.58
C TRP A 922 15.00 22.32 14.04
N SER A 923 15.21 23.61 14.32
CA SER A 923 14.98 24.22 15.64
C SER A 923 14.02 25.39 15.45
N PRO A 924 12.70 25.12 15.55
CA PRO A 924 12.09 24.45 16.70
C PRO A 924 11.36 23.11 16.36
N TYR A 925 11.90 22.31 15.43
CA TYR A 925 11.33 21.04 14.99
C TYR A 925 9.88 21.12 14.45
N ILE A 926 9.70 21.85 13.34
CA ILE A 926 8.39 22.03 12.67
C ILE A 926 8.34 21.44 11.26
N ARG A 927 9.33 20.64 10.86
CA ARG A 927 9.35 19.92 9.59
C ARG A 927 8.37 18.75 9.66
N ASP A 928 7.44 18.67 8.70
CA ASP A 928 6.34 17.70 8.73
C ASP A 928 6.45 16.58 7.70
N ILE A 929 7.34 16.69 6.70
CA ILE A 929 7.59 15.66 5.69
C ILE A 929 9.07 15.66 5.28
N ASP A 930 9.67 14.48 5.07
CA ASP A 930 11.01 14.36 4.50
C ASP A 930 10.93 14.13 2.98
N PRO A 931 11.02 15.17 2.12
CA PRO A 931 10.90 14.97 0.67
C PRO A 931 12.10 14.23 0.06
N THR A 932 13.18 13.99 0.80
CA THR A 932 14.39 13.34 0.30
C THR A 932 14.32 11.81 0.33
N MET A 933 13.34 11.26 1.05
CA MET A 933 13.14 9.82 1.26
C MET A 933 11.88 9.30 0.56
N LEU A 934 12.00 8.21 -0.22
CA LEU A 934 10.90 7.64 -1.02
C LEU A 934 10.36 6.28 -0.53
N ILE A 935 10.89 5.72 0.56
CA ILE A 935 10.35 4.51 1.19
C ILE A 935 9.17 4.87 2.11
N SER A 936 8.14 4.01 2.18
CA SER A 936 7.00 4.16 3.09
C SER A 936 7.21 3.41 4.42
N LYS A 937 8.14 2.47 4.49
CA LYS A 937 8.46 1.69 5.68
C LYS A 937 9.86 1.11 5.62
N THR A 938 10.32 0.67 6.78
CA THR A 938 11.46 -0.24 6.94
C THR A 938 10.94 -1.65 7.24
N GLY A 939 11.82 -2.60 7.49
CA GLY A 939 11.43 -3.92 7.96
C GLY A 939 10.96 -3.88 9.42
N SER A 940 9.78 -4.43 9.67
CA SER A 940 9.18 -4.54 11.01
C SER A 940 9.58 -5.85 11.69
N TYR A 941 10.79 -5.90 12.29
CA TYR A 941 11.33 -7.15 12.88
C TYR A 941 10.34 -7.82 13.81
N ASP A 942 9.89 -9.01 13.42
CA ASP A 942 9.00 -9.85 14.21
C ASP A 942 9.84 -10.98 14.82
N ASP A 943 10.13 -10.86 16.12
CA ASP A 943 10.88 -11.86 16.90
C ASP A 943 10.23 -13.26 16.82
N GLU A 944 8.93 -13.36 16.50
CA GLU A 944 8.18 -14.61 16.41
C GLU A 944 8.38 -15.33 15.06
N ILE A 945 8.91 -14.63 14.05
CA ILE A 945 9.14 -15.18 12.72
C ILE A 945 10.64 -15.38 12.54
N GLN A 946 11.10 -16.63 12.65
CA GLN A 946 12.48 -16.97 12.34
C GLN A 946 12.75 -16.71 10.85
N GLN A 947 13.63 -15.75 10.54
CA GLN A 947 14.03 -15.42 9.17
C GLN A 947 15.49 -15.77 8.94
N GLU A 948 15.75 -16.46 7.84
CA GLU A 948 17.10 -16.87 7.44
C GLU A 948 17.75 -15.78 6.58
N PHE A 949 18.44 -14.84 7.23
CA PHE A 949 19.29 -13.87 6.54
C PHE A 949 20.77 -14.22 6.72
N TRP A 950 21.58 -14.06 5.67
CA TRP A 950 23.03 -14.33 5.74
C TRP A 950 23.79 -13.44 6.72
N TRP A 951 23.21 -12.32 7.15
CA TRP A 951 23.75 -11.41 8.17
C TRP A 951 23.23 -11.66 9.59
N VAL A 952 22.33 -12.64 9.79
CA VAL A 952 21.78 -12.99 11.10
C VAL A 952 22.35 -14.32 11.58
N ASN A 953 22.80 -14.36 12.83
CA ASN A 953 23.29 -15.59 13.45
C ASN A 953 22.11 -16.44 13.97
N ASN A 954 21.85 -17.56 13.30
CA ASN A 954 20.72 -18.45 13.57
C ASN A 954 20.99 -19.48 14.68
N LYS A 955 21.77 -19.12 15.72
CA LYS A 955 22.01 -20.01 16.86
C LYS A 955 20.68 -20.39 17.53
N ILE A 956 20.47 -21.70 17.71
CA ILE A 956 19.30 -22.25 18.39
C ILE A 956 19.67 -22.46 19.87
N PHE A 957 18.83 -21.94 20.77
CA PHE A 957 18.97 -22.09 22.21
C PHE A 957 18.02 -23.17 22.74
N ASN A 958 18.43 -23.84 23.82
CA ASN A 958 17.54 -24.70 24.60
C ASN A 958 16.73 -23.84 25.58
N TRP A 959 15.51 -23.46 25.20
CA TRP A 959 14.62 -22.63 26.01
C TRP A 959 14.02 -23.37 27.22
N ASP A 960 14.06 -24.71 27.22
CA ASP A 960 13.48 -25.57 28.27
C ASP A 960 14.35 -25.66 29.54
N CYS A 961 15.53 -25.01 29.57
CA CYS A 961 16.34 -24.96 30.78
C CYS A 961 15.66 -24.14 31.88
N THR A 962 16.02 -24.38 33.15
CA THR A 962 15.53 -23.55 34.25
C THR A 962 16.02 -22.10 34.08
N ASN A 963 15.28 -21.14 34.64
CA ASN A 963 15.65 -19.73 34.56
C ASN A 963 17.02 -19.47 35.21
N GLU A 964 17.36 -20.19 36.29
CA GLU A 964 18.66 -20.11 36.95
C GLU A 964 19.79 -20.62 36.04
N ASN A 965 19.57 -21.74 35.33
CA ASN A 965 20.55 -22.27 34.39
C ASN A 965 20.69 -21.35 33.17
N TRP A 966 19.58 -20.76 32.71
CA TRP A 966 19.61 -19.77 31.64
C TRP A 966 20.52 -18.61 32.00
N VAL A 967 20.31 -17.94 33.12
CA VAL A 967 21.07 -16.74 33.48
C VAL A 967 22.50 -17.01 33.93
N SER A 968 22.91 -18.26 34.18
CA SER A 968 24.27 -18.57 34.69
C SER A 968 25.19 -19.25 33.67
N ASP A 969 24.64 -19.88 32.61
CA ASP A 969 25.42 -20.62 31.62
C ASP A 969 25.99 -19.72 30.51
N SER A 970 27.31 -19.47 30.57
CA SER A 970 28.07 -18.71 29.57
C SER A 970 28.54 -19.52 28.36
N GLU A 971 28.52 -20.86 28.39
CA GLU A 971 28.96 -21.71 27.27
C GLU A 971 27.99 -21.65 26.08
N THR A 972 26.76 -21.22 26.35
CA THR A 972 25.69 -21.07 25.35
C THR A 972 25.80 -19.78 24.54
N LEU A 973 26.69 -18.83 24.87
CA LEU A 973 26.82 -17.57 24.15
C LEU A 973 27.26 -17.78 22.69
N PRO A 974 26.78 -16.98 21.73
CA PRO A 974 27.21 -17.07 20.34
C PRO A 974 28.67 -16.61 20.19
N ASN A 975 29.35 -17.16 19.19
CA ASN A 975 30.70 -16.72 18.83
C ASN A 975 30.61 -15.32 18.21
N MET A 976 31.18 -14.30 18.86
CA MET A 976 30.99 -12.91 18.45
C MET A 976 31.75 -12.59 17.15
N GLU A 977 32.84 -13.31 16.87
CA GLU A 977 33.58 -13.24 15.62
C GLU A 977 32.68 -13.56 14.42
N ASP A 978 31.79 -14.56 14.55
CA ASP A 978 30.84 -14.97 13.51
C ASP A 978 29.66 -13.98 13.36
N ILE A 979 29.52 -13.02 14.28
CA ILE A 979 28.53 -11.94 14.18
C ILE A 979 29.18 -10.66 13.65
N ILE A 980 30.42 -10.35 14.06
CA ILE A 980 31.15 -9.18 13.60
C ILE A 980 31.60 -9.33 12.15
N GLN A 981 32.10 -10.52 11.75
CA GLN A 981 32.56 -10.81 10.41
C GLN A 981 31.67 -11.87 9.74
N ILE A 982 30.98 -11.48 8.68
CA ILE A 982 29.95 -12.29 7.99
C ILE A 982 30.24 -12.39 6.49
N LYS A 983 29.62 -13.36 5.82
CA LYS A 983 29.74 -13.57 4.37
C LYS A 983 28.38 -13.56 3.70
N ASP A 984 28.29 -12.89 2.55
CA ASP A 984 27.08 -12.95 1.74
C ASP A 984 26.96 -14.27 0.95
N ASP A 985 25.83 -14.47 0.29
CA ASP A 985 25.53 -15.67 -0.52
C ASP A 985 26.51 -15.88 -1.70
N LYS A 986 27.32 -14.86 -2.04
CA LYS A 986 28.34 -14.90 -3.09
C LYS A 986 29.76 -15.09 -2.54
N GLY A 987 29.90 -15.16 -1.21
CA GLY A 987 31.18 -15.31 -0.52
C GLY A 987 31.95 -14.00 -0.28
N GLU A 988 31.35 -12.83 -0.52
CA GLU A 988 31.96 -11.55 -0.17
C GLU A 988 31.98 -11.36 1.35
N GLU A 989 33.07 -10.81 1.88
CA GLU A 989 33.23 -10.55 3.32
C GLU A 989 32.73 -9.16 3.73
N TRP A 990 31.93 -9.13 4.79
CA TRP A 990 31.35 -7.93 5.36
C TRP A 990 31.65 -7.84 6.87
N LEU A 991 31.66 -6.61 7.39
CA LEU A 991 31.82 -6.31 8.82
C LEU A 991 30.58 -5.60 9.34
N VAL A 992 30.11 -5.98 10.52
CA VAL A 992 29.08 -5.25 11.28
C VAL A 992 29.73 -4.08 12.00
N LEU A 993 29.47 -2.85 11.56
CA LEU A 993 29.94 -1.64 12.24
C LEU A 993 29.16 -1.36 13.53
N GLU A 994 27.84 -1.52 13.44
CA GLU A 994 26.93 -1.49 14.58
C GLU A 994 25.77 -2.47 14.35
N GLY A 995 25.30 -3.16 15.38
CA GLY A 995 24.19 -4.11 15.28
C GLY A 995 23.62 -4.53 16.63
N TYR A 996 22.36 -4.94 16.62
CA TYR A 996 21.59 -5.27 17.84
C TYR A 996 20.97 -6.68 17.80
N PRO A 997 21.78 -7.75 17.65
CA PRO A 997 21.26 -9.12 17.70
C PRO A 997 20.51 -9.39 19.01
N SER A 998 19.36 -10.06 18.91
CA SER A 998 18.73 -10.68 20.07
C SER A 998 18.04 -11.99 19.71
N TRP A 999 17.88 -12.81 20.73
CA TRP A 999 17.22 -14.10 20.71
C TRP A 999 16.29 -14.13 21.93
N SER A 1000 15.00 -14.34 21.70
CA SER A 1000 14.01 -14.43 22.76
C SER A 1000 13.36 -15.80 22.77
N GLU A 1001 13.00 -16.27 23.96
CA GLU A 1001 12.13 -17.42 24.15
C GLU A 1001 10.79 -17.16 23.43
N PRO A 1002 10.32 -18.09 22.59
CA PRO A 1002 9.02 -17.96 21.93
C PRO A 1002 7.91 -17.75 22.96
N LYS A 1003 7.03 -16.78 22.70
CA LYS A 1003 5.90 -16.53 23.60
C LYS A 1003 4.96 -17.73 23.66
N LYS A 1004 4.27 -17.87 24.79
CA LYS A 1004 3.15 -18.81 24.93
C LYS A 1004 1.90 -18.25 24.25
N ILE A 1005 1.13 -19.14 23.64
CA ILE A 1005 -0.10 -18.77 22.93
C ILE A 1005 -1.11 -18.14 23.89
N GLY A 1006 -1.70 -17.03 23.47
CA GLY A 1006 -2.69 -16.27 24.22
C GLY A 1006 -2.12 -15.50 25.39
N GLU A 1007 -0.80 -15.40 25.52
CA GLU A 1007 -0.12 -14.58 26.52
C GLU A 1007 0.62 -13.44 25.83
N GLU A 1008 0.44 -12.22 26.35
CA GLU A 1008 1.26 -11.09 25.92
C GLU A 1008 2.72 -11.39 26.30
N LYS A 1009 3.64 -11.28 25.33
CA LYS A 1009 5.08 -11.60 25.50
C LYS A 1009 5.65 -10.99 26.79
N TRP A 1010 5.27 -9.76 27.08
CA TRP A 1010 5.79 -8.97 28.20
C TRP A 1010 5.05 -9.18 29.54
N ASP A 1011 3.89 -9.85 29.54
CA ASP A 1011 3.12 -10.12 30.76
C ASP A 1011 3.67 -11.29 31.58
N GLN A 1012 4.54 -12.12 30.99
CA GLN A 1012 5.16 -13.28 31.63
C GLN A 1012 6.69 -13.19 31.60
N PRO A 1013 7.38 -13.80 32.61
CA PRO A 1013 8.82 -13.97 32.55
C PRO A 1013 9.21 -14.83 31.35
N HIS A 1014 10.10 -14.33 30.50
CA HIS A 1014 10.65 -15.06 29.36
C HIS A 1014 12.14 -14.81 29.22
N LYS A 1015 12.85 -15.82 28.71
CA LYS A 1015 14.31 -15.78 28.52
C LYS A 1015 14.66 -14.91 27.31
N GLU A 1016 15.68 -14.08 27.47
CA GLU A 1016 16.22 -13.27 26.38
C GLU A 1016 17.75 -13.23 26.46
N LEU A 1017 18.38 -13.29 25.30
CA LEU A 1017 19.75 -12.87 25.09
C LEU A 1017 19.73 -11.72 24.08
N TRP A 1018 20.28 -10.57 24.45
CA TRP A 1018 20.51 -9.48 23.51
C TRP A 1018 21.97 -9.03 23.59
N SER A 1019 22.47 -8.44 22.51
CA SER A 1019 23.80 -7.83 22.49
C SER A 1019 23.81 -6.60 21.60
N HIS A 1020 24.58 -5.59 21.99
CA HIS A 1020 24.96 -4.46 21.16
C HIS A 1020 26.39 -4.66 20.73
N ILE A 1021 26.60 -4.63 19.43
CA ILE A 1021 27.91 -4.65 18.80
C ILE A 1021 28.13 -3.24 18.27
N ARG A 1022 29.23 -2.61 18.66
CA ARG A 1022 29.59 -1.26 18.20
C ARG A 1022 31.05 -1.20 17.88
N SER A 1023 31.42 -0.45 16.85
CA SER A 1023 32.81 -0.22 16.50
C SER A 1023 33.21 1.24 16.58
N TYR A 1024 34.48 1.44 16.92
CA TYR A 1024 35.12 2.72 17.10
C TYR A 1024 36.36 2.80 16.24
N LEU A 1025 36.54 3.91 15.53
CA LEU A 1025 37.82 4.22 14.91
C LEU A 1025 38.74 4.88 15.92
N VAL A 1026 40.01 4.48 15.89
CA VAL A 1026 41.08 4.96 16.77
C VAL A 1026 42.29 5.28 15.91
N LYS A 1027 43.04 6.32 16.26
CA LYS A 1027 44.31 6.62 15.59
C LYS A 1027 45.33 5.52 15.86
N ASP A 1028 46.17 5.19 14.88
CA ASP A 1028 47.10 4.06 14.96
C ASP A 1028 48.11 4.17 16.12
N ASP A 1029 48.51 5.39 16.48
CA ASP A 1029 49.40 5.68 17.60
C ASP A 1029 48.75 5.49 18.98
N GLU A 1030 47.43 5.64 19.08
CA GLU A 1030 46.66 5.41 20.32
C GLU A 1030 46.02 4.01 20.38
N PHE A 1031 46.04 3.25 19.27
CA PHE A 1031 45.37 1.96 19.13
C PHE A 1031 45.78 0.94 20.19
N ASN A 1032 47.08 0.76 20.44
CA ASN A 1032 47.54 -0.24 21.42
C ASN A 1032 47.07 0.10 22.84
N SER A 1033 47.10 1.38 23.21
CA SER A 1033 46.61 1.85 24.51
C SER A 1033 45.10 1.62 24.66
N PHE A 1034 44.31 1.95 23.64
CA PHE A 1034 42.86 1.73 23.67
C PHE A 1034 42.51 0.25 23.68
N LYS A 1035 43.14 -0.55 22.83
CA LYS A 1035 42.93 -2.00 22.73
C LYS A 1035 43.21 -2.70 24.06
N ASP A 1036 44.37 -2.44 24.66
CA ASP A 1036 44.77 -3.07 25.92
C ASP A 1036 43.86 -2.64 27.09
N TRP A 1037 43.37 -1.40 27.07
CA TRP A 1037 42.39 -0.89 28.02
C TRP A 1037 41.00 -1.53 27.81
N ALA A 1038 40.48 -1.53 26.58
CA ALA A 1038 39.12 -1.95 26.22
C ALA A 1038 38.85 -3.42 26.57
N ILE A 1039 39.84 -4.30 26.42
CA ILE A 1039 39.73 -5.74 26.78
C ILE A 1039 39.47 -5.95 28.28
N GLN A 1040 39.86 -4.98 29.12
CA GLN A 1040 39.71 -5.06 30.58
C GLN A 1040 38.41 -4.39 31.09
N GLN A 1041 37.64 -3.73 30.22
CA GLN A 1041 36.50 -2.93 30.63
C GLN A 1041 35.19 -3.70 30.74
N GLU A 1042 34.31 -3.20 31.61
CA GLU A 1042 32.90 -3.60 31.71
C GLU A 1042 32.02 -2.50 31.09
N PHE A 1043 31.46 -2.78 29.91
CA PHE A 1043 30.72 -1.80 29.10
C PHE A 1043 29.26 -1.63 29.55
N MET A 1044 28.83 -2.37 30.57
CA MET A 1044 27.48 -2.26 31.11
C MET A 1044 27.17 -0.88 31.66
N GLY A 1045 25.95 -0.40 31.37
CA GLY A 1045 25.49 0.94 31.71
C GLY A 1045 25.65 1.98 30.59
N ARG A 1046 26.02 1.57 29.36
CA ARG A 1046 25.99 2.42 28.15
C ARG A 1046 26.75 3.74 28.32
N TRP A 1047 27.91 3.69 28.99
CA TRP A 1047 28.73 4.87 29.32
C TRP A 1047 29.75 5.23 28.22
N MET A 1048 30.07 4.29 27.32
CA MET A 1048 30.87 4.58 26.12
C MET A 1048 30.07 5.44 25.14
N PRO A 1049 30.72 6.25 24.28
CA PRO A 1049 30.04 6.99 23.22
C PRO A 1049 29.19 6.07 22.32
N GLU A 1050 27.98 6.48 21.97
CA GLU A 1050 27.06 5.68 21.14
C GLU A 1050 26.50 6.52 19.98
N SER A 1051 25.98 5.85 18.95
CA SER A 1051 25.24 6.54 17.89
C SER A 1051 23.92 7.06 18.45
N GLY A 1052 23.68 8.35 18.27
CA GLY A 1052 22.40 8.99 18.62
C GLY A 1052 21.45 9.00 17.43
N ASP A 1053 20.16 8.76 17.69
CA ASP A 1053 19.10 8.98 16.69
C ASP A 1053 18.84 10.47 16.51
N ARG A 1054 18.72 10.90 15.26
CA ARG A 1054 18.28 12.24 14.89
C ARG A 1054 16.94 12.17 14.21
N HIS A 1055 16.00 12.99 14.69
CA HIS A 1055 14.61 13.04 14.20
C HIS A 1055 14.26 14.38 13.52
N GLU A 1056 15.10 15.40 13.73
CA GLU A 1056 14.91 16.75 13.22
C GLU A 1056 15.50 16.96 11.81
N MET A 1057 16.35 16.03 11.37
CA MET A 1057 17.07 16.06 10.09
C MET A 1057 16.43 15.15 9.05
N PHE A 1058 16.44 15.59 7.80
CA PHE A 1058 16.03 14.73 6.69
C PHE A 1058 17.09 13.66 6.36
N SER A 1059 16.65 12.51 5.86
CA SER A 1059 17.50 11.31 5.65
C SER A 1059 18.73 11.58 4.79
N ARG A 1060 18.60 12.44 3.77
CA ARG A 1060 19.69 12.78 2.85
C ARG A 1060 20.34 14.13 3.13
N GLU A 1061 20.10 14.74 4.30
CA GLU A 1061 20.80 15.93 4.77
C GLU A 1061 22.13 15.62 5.47
N TYR A 1062 22.36 14.35 5.82
CA TYR A 1062 23.61 13.93 6.41
C TYR A 1062 24.79 14.23 5.48
N TYR A 1063 25.93 14.56 6.08
CA TYR A 1063 27.24 14.81 5.45
C TYR A 1063 27.45 16.14 4.71
N TRP A 1064 26.41 16.97 4.52
CA TRP A 1064 26.58 18.21 3.72
C TRP A 1064 25.72 19.42 4.11
N SER A 1065 24.62 19.22 4.83
CA SER A 1065 23.62 20.28 5.02
C SER A 1065 23.93 21.23 6.19
N PRO A 1066 23.36 22.45 6.21
CA PRO A 1066 23.40 23.32 7.38
C PRO A 1066 22.79 22.68 8.64
N ALA A 1067 21.79 21.80 8.48
CA ALA A 1067 21.21 21.06 9.60
C ALA A 1067 22.24 20.07 10.19
N GLN A 1068 23.02 19.37 9.35
CA GLN A 1068 24.13 18.54 9.83
C GLN A 1068 25.12 19.37 10.64
N ASP A 1069 25.59 20.49 10.09
CA ASP A 1069 26.58 21.35 10.76
C ASP A 1069 26.07 21.85 12.13
N TYR A 1070 24.77 22.17 12.22
CA TYR A 1070 24.12 22.58 13.46
C TYR A 1070 24.17 21.48 14.54
N PHE A 1071 23.81 20.25 14.18
CA PHE A 1071 23.79 19.12 15.12
C PHE A 1071 25.16 18.49 15.38
N MET A 1072 26.18 18.83 14.60
CA MET A 1072 27.58 18.40 14.81
C MET A 1072 28.36 19.27 15.81
N THR A 1073 27.67 20.12 16.58
CA THR A 1073 28.27 20.94 17.64
C THR A 1073 28.32 20.18 18.97
N GLU A 1074 29.23 20.61 19.86
CA GLU A 1074 29.39 20.04 21.20
C GLU A 1074 28.09 20.09 22.02
N TYR A 1075 27.30 21.16 21.87
CA TYR A 1075 26.00 21.32 22.53
C TYR A 1075 25.02 20.18 22.22
N TYR A 1076 25.01 19.69 20.99
CA TYR A 1076 24.14 18.60 20.55
C TYR A 1076 24.80 17.21 20.67
N GLY A 1077 26.02 17.13 21.19
CA GLY A 1077 26.76 15.87 21.33
C GLY A 1077 27.11 15.21 19.98
N GLY A 1078 27.26 16.00 18.91
CA GLY A 1078 27.51 15.50 17.56
C GLY A 1078 28.96 15.67 17.08
N THR A 1079 29.95 15.80 17.97
CA THR A 1079 31.35 15.93 17.54
C THR A 1079 31.81 14.69 16.77
N GLU A 1080 32.60 14.87 15.69
CA GLU A 1080 33.11 13.72 14.90
C GLU A 1080 33.97 12.78 15.76
N TRP A 1081 34.69 13.35 16.72
CA TRP A 1081 35.56 12.63 17.62
C TRP A 1081 35.14 12.94 19.06
N THR A 1082 35.16 11.90 19.90
CA THR A 1082 34.67 11.97 21.29
C THR A 1082 35.74 11.44 22.21
N GLU A 1083 36.05 12.22 23.26
CA GLU A 1083 36.97 11.80 24.31
C GLU A 1083 36.37 10.65 25.12
N VAL A 1084 37.15 9.58 25.29
CA VAL A 1084 36.82 8.46 26.16
C VAL A 1084 37.62 8.58 27.44
N HIS A 1085 36.89 8.61 28.55
CA HIS A 1085 37.46 8.60 29.88
C HIS A 1085 37.18 7.26 30.55
N ASP A 1086 38.14 6.80 31.33
CA ASP A 1086 37.96 5.64 32.19
C ASP A 1086 36.85 5.91 33.22
N ARG A 1087 35.89 4.99 33.31
CA ARG A 1087 34.67 5.17 34.10
C ARG A 1087 34.95 5.36 35.60
N GLU A 1088 35.95 4.66 36.15
CA GLU A 1088 36.24 4.68 37.58
C GLU A 1088 37.19 5.82 37.94
N SER A 1089 38.27 5.98 37.18
CA SER A 1089 39.32 6.96 37.49
C SER A 1089 39.08 8.34 36.89
N GLY A 1090 38.21 8.47 35.88
CA GLY A 1090 37.99 9.70 35.11
C GLY A 1090 39.17 10.08 34.21
N GLN A 1091 40.20 9.24 34.13
CA GLN A 1091 41.39 9.51 33.33
C GLN A 1091 41.06 9.44 31.83
N TYR A 1092 41.54 10.42 31.06
CA TYR A 1092 41.50 10.37 29.60
C TYR A 1092 42.24 9.12 29.08
N ILE A 1093 41.61 8.38 28.18
CA ILE A 1093 42.17 7.19 27.56
C ILE A 1093 42.56 7.47 26.11
N VAL A 1094 41.58 7.87 25.30
CA VAL A 1094 41.76 8.10 23.86
C VAL A 1094 40.60 8.94 23.32
N GLU A 1095 40.75 9.42 22.11
CA GLU A 1095 39.69 10.01 21.31
C GLU A 1095 39.20 9.00 20.26
N VAL A 1096 37.90 8.74 20.20
CA VAL A 1096 37.31 7.76 19.27
C VAL A 1096 36.30 8.40 18.31
N ASN A 1097 36.17 7.84 17.11
CA ASN A 1097 35.03 8.10 16.23
C ASN A 1097 34.04 6.94 16.31
N VAL A 1098 32.79 7.23 16.71
CA VAL A 1098 31.69 6.27 16.59
C VAL A 1098 31.40 6.04 15.11
N THR A 1099 31.41 4.78 14.67
CA THR A 1099 31.38 4.41 13.25
C THR A 1099 30.01 4.53 12.58
N ALA A 1100 28.95 4.77 13.34
CA ALA A 1100 27.58 4.87 12.84
C ALA A 1100 26.84 6.09 13.42
N GLN A 1101 25.75 6.47 12.74
CA GLN A 1101 24.81 7.51 13.12
C GLN A 1101 23.38 6.97 12.95
N GLY A 1102 22.49 7.27 13.90
CA GLY A 1102 21.08 6.88 13.84
C GLY A 1102 20.25 7.87 13.05
N PHE A 1103 19.36 7.37 12.21
CA PHE A 1103 18.28 8.13 11.58
C PHE A 1103 16.94 7.61 12.07
N LEU A 1104 16.06 8.52 12.47
CA LEU A 1104 14.71 8.24 12.96
C LEU A 1104 13.73 9.23 12.34
N TRP A 1105 12.62 8.77 11.80
CA TRP A 1105 11.60 9.66 11.24
C TRP A 1105 10.21 9.19 11.66
N GLU A 1106 9.62 9.89 12.63
CA GLU A 1106 8.39 9.51 13.34
C GLU A 1106 7.12 9.57 12.48
N GLU A 1107 6.21 8.62 12.64
CA GLU A 1107 4.98 8.49 11.84
C GLU A 1107 3.99 9.67 11.97
N GLU A 1108 4.02 10.43 13.07
CA GLU A 1108 2.95 11.37 13.42
C GLU A 1108 2.72 12.46 12.36
N PHE A 1109 3.80 12.95 11.74
CA PHE A 1109 3.75 14.10 10.83
C PHE A 1109 3.77 13.75 9.34
N ASP A 1110 4.50 12.71 8.95
CA ASP A 1110 4.63 12.28 7.57
C ASP A 1110 3.76 11.04 7.33
N LYS A 1111 2.54 11.27 6.82
CA LYS A 1111 1.54 10.23 6.57
C LYS A 1111 1.72 9.51 5.24
N SER A 1112 2.86 9.70 4.57
CA SER A 1112 3.27 8.81 3.47
C SER A 1112 3.89 7.50 3.96
N LYS A 1113 4.08 7.37 5.29
CA LYS A 1113 4.68 6.19 5.91
C LYS A 1113 3.62 5.28 6.52
N GLU A 1114 3.89 3.99 6.46
CA GLU A 1114 3.09 2.96 7.14
C GLU A 1114 3.48 2.84 8.62
N GLU A 1115 4.75 3.13 8.95
CA GLU A 1115 5.30 3.06 10.30
C GLU A 1115 6.51 4.00 10.46
N THR A 1116 7.03 4.12 11.69
CA THR A 1116 8.28 4.85 11.95
C THR A 1116 9.42 4.25 11.14
N ILE A 1117 10.16 5.11 10.44
CA ILE A 1117 11.34 4.71 9.69
C ILE A 1117 12.57 4.95 10.55
N SER A 1118 13.38 3.91 10.76
CA SER A 1118 14.66 4.03 11.45
C SER A 1118 15.70 3.12 10.83
N PHE A 1119 16.92 3.62 10.66
CA PHE A 1119 18.06 2.83 10.22
C PHE A 1119 19.39 3.54 10.49
N LEU A 1120 20.47 2.76 10.53
CA LEU A 1120 21.81 3.26 10.75
C LEU A 1120 22.45 3.77 9.46
N LYS A 1121 23.32 4.77 9.60
CA LYS A 1121 24.14 5.35 8.53
C LYS A 1121 25.62 5.36 8.95
N PRO A 1122 26.60 5.30 8.04
CA PRO A 1122 28.00 5.40 8.41
C PRO A 1122 28.33 6.78 9.01
N SER A 1123 29.35 6.82 9.87
CA SER A 1123 29.86 8.08 10.42
C SER A 1123 30.35 9.00 9.31
N THR A 1124 30.39 10.31 9.58
CA THR A 1124 30.90 11.30 8.62
C THR A 1124 32.36 11.01 8.23
N VAL A 1125 33.16 10.49 9.16
CA VAL A 1125 34.55 10.07 8.92
C VAL A 1125 34.60 8.90 7.92
N ILE A 1126 33.77 7.88 8.08
CA ILE A 1126 33.70 6.74 7.15
C ILE A 1126 33.16 7.19 5.79
N HIS A 1127 32.08 7.97 5.77
CA HIS A 1127 31.47 8.46 4.54
C HIS A 1127 32.47 9.26 3.70
N LYS A 1128 33.16 10.24 4.30
CA LYS A 1128 34.18 11.05 3.61
C LYS A 1128 35.41 10.22 3.26
N GLY A 1129 35.91 9.41 4.19
CA GLY A 1129 37.15 8.64 4.05
C GLY A 1129 37.10 7.53 3.01
N MET A 1130 35.92 6.93 2.79
CA MET A 1130 35.70 5.92 1.74
C MET A 1130 35.11 6.50 0.44
N ASP A 1131 34.93 7.83 0.35
CA ASP A 1131 34.26 8.51 -0.77
C ASP A 1131 32.90 7.88 -1.11
N LEU A 1132 32.10 7.65 -0.06
CA LEU A 1132 30.77 7.07 -0.19
C LEU A 1132 29.79 8.09 -0.77
N LYS A 1133 28.83 7.59 -1.52
CA LYS A 1133 27.72 8.34 -2.10
C LYS A 1133 26.42 7.60 -1.86
N TYR A 1134 25.34 8.34 -1.69
CA TYR A 1134 24.00 7.73 -1.67
C TYR A 1134 23.74 6.99 -2.97
N SER A 1135 23.18 5.79 -2.86
CA SER A 1135 22.57 5.11 -4.00
C SER A 1135 21.14 5.63 -4.25
N LEU A 1136 20.45 5.05 -5.24
CA LEU A 1136 19.01 5.28 -5.44
C LEU A 1136 18.15 4.63 -4.35
N ARG A 1137 18.64 3.53 -3.75
CA ARG A 1137 18.00 2.82 -2.65
C ARG A 1137 18.37 3.45 -1.32
N GLU A 1138 17.39 3.57 -0.42
CA GLU A 1138 17.61 4.11 0.92
C GLU A 1138 18.47 3.16 1.76
N GLY A 1139 19.31 3.73 2.64
CA GLY A 1139 20.22 2.94 3.48
C GLY A 1139 21.36 2.25 2.74
N GLU A 1140 21.53 2.42 1.42
CA GLU A 1140 22.64 1.88 0.63
C GLU A 1140 23.62 2.99 0.20
N PHE A 1141 24.91 2.75 0.43
CA PHE A 1141 26.02 3.63 0.08
C PHE A 1141 26.96 2.95 -0.90
N ILE A 1142 27.27 3.65 -1.98
CA ILE A 1142 28.09 3.19 -3.10
C ILE A 1142 29.37 4.00 -3.22
N ASP A 1143 30.38 3.42 -3.86
CA ASP A 1143 31.58 4.14 -4.31
C ASP A 1143 31.40 4.72 -5.73
N ASN A 1144 32.48 5.31 -6.26
CA ASN A 1144 32.53 5.81 -7.64
C ASN A 1144 32.31 4.73 -8.72
N SER A 1145 32.51 3.45 -8.39
CA SER A 1145 32.25 2.31 -9.28
C SER A 1145 30.80 1.85 -9.23
N LYS A 1146 29.94 2.51 -8.42
CA LYS A 1146 28.54 2.17 -8.18
C LYS A 1146 28.35 0.81 -7.50
N ILE A 1147 29.36 0.33 -6.78
CA ILE A 1147 29.28 -0.92 -5.99
C ILE A 1147 28.88 -0.56 -4.57
N VAL A 1148 27.95 -1.32 -3.97
CA VAL A 1148 27.54 -1.14 -2.58
C VAL A 1148 28.71 -1.47 -1.66
N GLN A 1149 29.13 -0.47 -0.88
CA GLN A 1149 30.22 -0.56 0.09
C GLN A 1149 29.71 -0.61 1.52
N CYS A 1150 28.55 -0.01 1.80
CA CYS A 1150 27.94 0.01 3.12
C CYS A 1150 26.42 0.03 3.00
N PHE A 1151 25.69 -0.73 3.83
CA PHE A 1151 24.23 -0.67 3.85
C PHE A 1151 23.59 -1.07 5.18
N ALA A 1152 22.36 -0.61 5.40
CA ALA A 1152 21.49 -0.99 6.51
C ALA A 1152 20.42 -2.01 6.05
N PRO A 1153 20.53 -3.31 6.43
CA PRO A 1153 19.65 -4.35 5.91
C PRO A 1153 18.17 -4.16 6.27
N ASN A 1154 17.89 -3.61 7.45
CA ASN A 1154 16.54 -3.40 7.95
C ASN A 1154 15.73 -2.41 7.09
N VAL A 1155 16.33 -1.70 6.15
CA VAL A 1155 15.59 -0.79 5.26
C VAL A 1155 14.67 -1.55 4.30
N TYR A 1156 15.09 -2.71 3.80
CA TYR A 1156 14.32 -3.49 2.81
C TYR A 1156 14.05 -4.94 3.24
N HIS A 1157 14.55 -5.34 4.40
CA HIS A 1157 14.38 -6.69 4.92
C HIS A 1157 13.82 -6.62 6.32
N ASN A 1158 12.97 -7.59 6.65
CA ASN A 1158 12.36 -7.69 7.96
C ASN A 1158 13.38 -8.19 9.01
N SER A 1159 14.35 -7.33 9.34
CA SER A 1159 15.54 -7.61 10.12
C SER A 1159 15.77 -6.52 11.17
N LYS A 1160 16.46 -6.87 12.26
CA LYS A 1160 16.98 -5.90 13.23
C LYS A 1160 17.92 -4.89 12.57
N SER A 1161 18.14 -3.77 13.25
CA SER A 1161 19.06 -2.74 12.75
C SER A 1161 20.52 -3.24 12.81
N TYR A 1162 21.17 -3.20 11.65
CA TYR A 1162 22.59 -3.46 11.45
C TYR A 1162 23.13 -2.42 10.47
N LEU A 1163 24.41 -2.05 10.62
CA LEU A 1163 25.16 -1.32 9.61
C LEU A 1163 26.31 -2.20 9.12
N LEU A 1164 26.23 -2.63 7.87
CA LEU A 1164 27.23 -3.51 7.27
C LEU A 1164 28.18 -2.71 6.38
N VAL A 1165 29.48 -3.02 6.41
CA VAL A 1165 30.49 -2.45 5.51
C VAL A 1165 31.31 -3.55 4.85
N ARG A 1166 31.66 -3.38 3.57
CA ARG A 1166 32.47 -4.34 2.82
C ARG A 1166 33.90 -4.33 3.36
N LYS A 1167 34.38 -5.50 3.83
CA LYS A 1167 35.61 -5.64 4.64
C LYS A 1167 36.84 -5.07 3.94
N ASN A 1168 37.08 -5.50 2.69
CA ASN A 1168 38.30 -5.14 1.96
C ASN A 1168 38.43 -3.62 1.75
N SER A 1169 37.34 -2.96 1.35
CA SER A 1169 37.31 -1.50 1.14
C SER A 1169 37.48 -0.75 2.46
N PHE A 1170 36.86 -1.22 3.54
CA PHE A 1170 36.97 -0.62 4.86
C PHE A 1170 38.39 -0.72 5.42
N LEU A 1171 39.02 -1.92 5.38
CA LEU A 1171 40.39 -2.10 5.85
C LEU A 1171 41.40 -1.28 5.04
N LYS A 1172 41.18 -1.14 3.73
CA LYS A 1172 41.98 -0.24 2.88
C LYS A 1172 41.87 1.20 3.36
N PHE A 1173 40.66 1.70 3.58
CA PHE A 1173 40.41 3.04 4.12
C PHE A 1173 41.13 3.26 5.46
N LEU A 1174 41.04 2.32 6.39
CA LEU A 1174 41.71 2.41 7.69
C LEU A 1174 43.23 2.56 7.53
N ASN A 1175 43.85 1.71 6.71
CA ASN A 1175 45.29 1.75 6.46
C ASN A 1175 45.74 3.04 5.76
N GLU A 1176 44.98 3.55 4.79
CA GLU A 1176 45.31 4.79 4.07
C GLU A 1176 45.22 6.04 4.96
N ASN A 1177 44.47 5.98 6.06
CA ASN A 1177 44.22 7.11 6.97
C ASN A 1177 44.91 6.96 8.35
N ASN A 1178 45.79 5.97 8.54
CA ASN A 1178 46.41 5.63 9.83
C ASN A 1178 45.38 5.45 10.96
N LEU A 1179 44.29 4.76 10.64
CA LEU A 1179 43.23 4.40 11.57
C LEU A 1179 43.23 2.90 11.83
N LYS A 1180 42.74 2.54 13.01
CA LYS A 1180 42.40 1.17 13.41
C LYS A 1180 40.97 1.14 13.91
N VAL A 1181 40.42 -0.06 14.00
CA VAL A 1181 39.04 -0.29 14.44
C VAL A 1181 39.04 -1.26 15.62
N VAL A 1182 38.23 -0.95 16.62
CA VAL A 1182 37.96 -1.80 17.77
C VAL A 1182 36.46 -1.92 17.95
N TRP A 1183 35.96 -3.13 18.10
CA TRP A 1183 34.57 -3.43 18.45
C TRP A 1183 34.45 -3.62 19.95
N THR A 1184 33.37 -3.10 20.52
CA THR A 1184 32.91 -3.47 21.86
C THR A 1184 31.62 -4.27 21.74
N VAL A 1185 31.50 -5.29 22.58
CA VAL A 1185 30.29 -6.08 22.76
C VAL A 1185 29.78 -5.81 24.16
N LEU A 1186 28.50 -5.48 24.29
CA LEU A 1186 27.80 -5.50 25.57
C LEU A 1186 26.47 -6.23 25.40
N GLY A 1187 26.03 -7.01 26.38
CA GLY A 1187 24.79 -7.77 26.23
C GLY A 1187 24.38 -8.48 27.50
N GLU A 1188 23.12 -8.85 27.59
CA GLU A 1188 22.61 -9.53 28.78
C GLU A 1188 21.90 -10.83 28.39
N LYS A 1189 22.15 -11.86 29.19
CA LYS A 1189 21.32 -13.06 29.25
C LYS A 1189 20.43 -12.93 30.47
N GLN A 1190 19.15 -12.66 30.23
CA GLN A 1190 18.22 -12.22 31.27
C GLN A 1190 16.87 -12.92 31.18
N ILE A 1191 16.06 -12.72 32.23
CA ILE A 1191 14.63 -13.00 32.25
C ILE A 1191 13.90 -11.66 32.29
N ILE A 1192 13.04 -11.42 31.31
CA ILE A 1192 12.27 -10.17 31.16
C ILE A 1192 10.77 -10.43 31.18
N GLY A 1193 9.98 -9.41 31.52
CA GLY A 1193 8.52 -9.51 31.63
C GLY A 1193 8.02 -10.08 32.96
N GLY A 1194 6.69 -10.09 33.14
CA GLY A 1194 6.03 -10.51 34.37
C GLY A 1194 5.54 -9.35 35.24
N ARG A 1195 4.33 -9.47 35.82
CA ARG A 1195 3.74 -8.48 36.76
C ARG A 1195 4.46 -8.39 38.12
N SER A 1196 5.55 -9.13 38.30
CA SER A 1196 6.21 -9.38 39.58
C SER A 1196 7.71 -9.08 39.50
N PHE A 1197 8.11 -7.87 39.10
CA PHE A 1197 9.50 -7.40 39.23
C PHE A 1197 10.00 -7.30 40.71
N GLY A 1198 9.22 -7.79 41.70
CA GLY A 1198 9.45 -7.52 43.11
C GLY A 1198 9.79 -8.71 44.01
N THR A 1199 9.67 -9.98 43.60
CA THR A 1199 9.82 -11.11 44.57
C THR A 1199 10.93 -12.13 44.29
N ASP A 1200 11.34 -12.38 43.04
CA ASP A 1200 12.36 -13.40 42.72
C ASP A 1200 13.30 -12.96 41.56
N TYR A 1201 14.19 -11.99 41.81
CA TYR A 1201 15.25 -11.64 40.86
C TYR A 1201 16.35 -12.72 40.88
N LEU A 1202 16.42 -13.52 39.81
CA LEU A 1202 17.38 -14.63 39.66
C LEU A 1202 18.78 -14.18 39.19
N GLY A 1203 18.96 -12.89 38.99
CA GLY A 1203 20.16 -12.32 38.39
C GLY A 1203 20.12 -12.29 36.87
N ARG A 1204 21.22 -11.84 36.28
CA ARG A 1204 21.48 -11.84 34.83
C ARG A 1204 22.97 -12.09 34.55
N LEU A 1205 23.26 -12.65 33.38
CA LEU A 1205 24.63 -12.74 32.86
C LEU A 1205 24.92 -11.48 32.06
N GLU A 1206 25.75 -10.59 32.59
CA GLU A 1206 26.28 -9.46 31.85
C GLU A 1206 27.46 -9.90 30.99
N ILE A 1207 27.46 -9.49 29.73
CA ILE A 1207 28.47 -9.77 28.73
C ILE A 1207 29.16 -8.45 28.41
N SER A 1208 30.48 -8.41 28.44
CA SER A 1208 31.29 -7.28 27.98
C SER A 1208 32.52 -7.80 27.28
N GLY A 1209 32.85 -7.31 26.09
CA GLY A 1209 34.00 -7.79 25.33
C GLY A 1209 34.55 -6.76 24.38
N ALA A 1210 35.76 -6.99 23.91
CA ALA A 1210 36.41 -6.15 22.90
C ALA A 1210 37.10 -7.00 21.84
N TYR A 1211 37.00 -6.55 20.58
CA TYR A 1211 37.57 -7.22 19.40
C TYR A 1211 38.31 -6.21 18.51
N TYR A 1212 39.34 -6.67 17.83
CA TYR A 1212 40.21 -5.86 16.98
C TYR A 1212 40.89 -6.72 15.92
N PHE A 1213 41.46 -6.10 14.89
CA PHE A 1213 42.25 -6.83 13.89
C PHE A 1213 43.73 -6.94 14.29
N ASP A 1214 44.27 -8.16 14.23
CA ASP A 1214 45.71 -8.45 14.25
C ASP A 1214 46.11 -9.02 12.89
N GLY A 1215 46.63 -8.17 12.01
CA GLY A 1215 46.73 -8.47 10.58
C GLY A 1215 45.35 -8.49 9.92
N GLU A 1216 44.96 -9.62 9.32
CA GLU A 1216 43.63 -9.83 8.72
C GLU A 1216 42.69 -10.67 9.60
N GLU A 1217 43.16 -11.11 10.76
CA GLU A 1217 42.42 -11.97 11.70
C GLU A 1217 41.76 -11.11 12.80
N LEU A 1218 40.46 -11.33 13.02
CA LEU A 1218 39.72 -10.70 14.11
C LEU A 1218 40.06 -11.44 15.41
N LYS A 1219 40.59 -10.72 16.40
CA LYS A 1219 40.94 -11.25 17.72
C LYS A 1219 40.23 -10.47 18.82
N GLY A 1220 39.92 -11.15 19.90
CA GLY A 1220 39.26 -10.54 21.05
C GLY A 1220 38.72 -11.58 22.00
N GLY A 1221 37.80 -11.16 22.85
CA GLY A 1221 37.10 -12.05 23.75
C GLY A 1221 36.00 -11.34 24.52
N ILE A 1222 35.13 -12.14 25.12
CA ILE A 1222 34.09 -11.69 26.03
C ILE A 1222 34.44 -12.07 27.47
N ASN A 1223 34.16 -11.15 28.37
CA ASN A 1223 34.11 -11.35 29.81
C ASN A 1223 32.63 -11.44 30.22
N THR A 1224 32.34 -12.35 31.14
CA THR A 1224 30.98 -12.53 31.66
C THR A 1224 30.94 -12.34 33.17
N LYS A 1225 29.87 -11.72 33.66
CA LYS A 1225 29.66 -11.46 35.08
C LYS A 1225 28.22 -11.80 35.46
N ASN A 1226 28.05 -12.62 36.49
CA ASN A 1226 26.73 -12.88 37.07
C ASN A 1226 26.41 -11.78 38.08
N THR A 1227 25.28 -11.09 37.91
CA THR A 1227 24.81 -9.99 38.78
C THR A 1227 23.45 -10.24 39.35
#